data_AF-A0A964JJ92-F1
#
_entry.id   AF-A0A964JJ92-F1
#
_cell.length_a   1.000
_cell.length_b   1.000
_cell.length_c   1.000
_cell.angle_alpha   90.00
_cell.angle_beta   90.00
_cell.angle_gamma   90.00
#
_symmetry.space_group_name_H-M   'P 1'
#
loop_
_entity.id
_entity.type
_entity.pdbx_description
1 polymer ?
#
loop_
_entity_poly.entity_id
_entity_poly.type
_entity_poly.pdbx_seq_one_letter_code
_entity_poly.pdbx_strand_id
1 'polypeptide(L)'
;MSDRSSGGPMSPVTRLFVVALFFSGCVSEHGPAPSTRAEDRASASPDLQPTTDALTADGLIDAATDLGPTDAGTPPCLPETGALDTDRDTQPDACDPNDDDDNWADALDNCPLVQNNDQGDVDRDRLGNACDPDIDADGLINADDNCPAVAAPTQLDSDGDGAGDACDPDDDDDGVPDVDDACPLFATSPEDTFPVDDPHRACLADDDHDGRVDLLDNCRGVTNPDQRDLNGDRTGDACEDPDADGVASGGLSVEARLNGALAEVLLSDGDDTGESFMDFDVDLDTSGLATDVGVLVSITHNNPQDLHLYLIGPQVDRAALGSLGFLNNLIPGVVALSVGHGTGRDCYDRTLFRDDAERYVAAAPSPFRGTFRPDERLSYFVGRPVRGRFTLRIYDVNPGDVGTLHSWQLQLNFAQAADNCPVRANPEQLDLDHDQRGDACDEDDDNDGAEDDVDLCPRVSDPFQVDGDGDGRGDRCDGCPALAAPRHDDLDLDGLGDDCDDDDDGDGVDDVQDLCPLAPDAAQADLDHDALGDACDDDDDDDLVGDALDTCPRAFNAEQGDVDGDAVGDACDLCPAVGDPDQSDRDLDGLGDVCDLCPDAPDPEDRDRDGDARGDGCDNCPDLQNVDQRDADFDLVGDLCDPVFAFLPDLVIDGDVVAQDYIVQFQDIAGFDLCAVEEACVGGPGLRKLLTFPGIIANIGAADLCLPGPNELPEAYEFSPCHMHHHVRDFARYRLLDAEGQIVAAGHKQSFFLVDILHYRDLPPSGAPDEPCNGSGISRGWADVYGTGTQCQWVDVTDVAPGDYLLEVMVNPEGAIAESDLTNNRVLVPVTVD
;
A
#
# COMPACT_ATOMS: atom_id res chain seq x y z
N MET A 1 -40.31 -47.60 38.64
CA MET A 1 -41.24 -48.53 37.96
C MET A 1 -41.02 -48.29 36.47
N SER A 2 -40.42 -49.19 35.69
CA SER A 2 -40.90 -50.55 35.28
C SER A 2 -41.75 -50.44 33.99
N ASP A 3 -41.54 -51.23 32.93
CA ASP A 3 -40.65 -52.40 32.74
C ASP A 3 -40.48 -52.80 31.24
N ARG A 4 -39.47 -53.64 30.92
CA ARG A 4 -39.36 -54.55 29.73
C ARG A 4 -39.21 -53.96 28.30
N SER A 5 -38.63 -54.63 27.27
CA SER A 5 -37.75 -55.83 27.11
C SER A 5 -37.56 -56.14 25.60
N SER A 6 -36.58 -56.86 25.03
CA SER A 6 -35.21 -57.36 25.36
C SER A 6 -34.74 -58.28 24.19
N GLY A 7 -33.47 -58.47 23.80
CA GLY A 7 -32.20 -57.92 24.31
C GLY A 7 -31.08 -58.99 24.40
N GLY A 8 -30.27 -59.19 23.35
CA GLY A 8 -29.05 -60.04 23.34
C GLY A 8 -28.71 -60.68 21.97
N PRO A 9 -27.56 -61.40 21.81
CA PRO A 9 -26.63 -61.82 22.88
C PRO A 9 -25.09 -61.78 22.57
N MET A 10 -24.30 -62.01 23.62
CA MET A 10 -22.90 -62.51 23.68
C MET A 10 -21.68 -61.61 23.33
N SER A 11 -20.99 -61.17 24.39
CA SER A 11 -19.50 -61.04 24.49
C SER A 11 -18.89 -62.41 24.88
N PRO A 12 -17.55 -62.62 24.98
CA PRO A 12 -16.94 -62.68 26.34
C PRO A 12 -15.41 -62.44 26.52
N VAL A 13 -14.97 -62.29 27.80
CA VAL A 13 -13.58 -62.46 28.37
C VAL A 13 -12.52 -61.37 28.03
N THR A 14 -11.50 -61.02 28.86
CA THR A 14 -11.37 -60.58 30.29
C THR A 14 -9.89 -60.50 30.73
N ARG A 15 -9.47 -59.31 31.25
CA ARG A 15 -8.39 -58.97 32.23
C ARG A 15 -7.14 -59.88 32.47
N LEU A 16 -5.93 -59.28 32.39
CA LEU A 16 -4.92 -59.11 33.49
C LEU A 16 -3.79 -58.14 33.00
N PHE A 17 -3.20 -57.11 33.66
CA PHE A 17 -2.79 -56.71 35.03
C PHE A 17 -1.30 -57.03 35.41
N VAL A 18 -0.55 -56.00 35.88
CA VAL A 18 0.66 -56.01 36.79
C VAL A 18 2.08 -55.64 36.24
N VAL A 19 2.50 -54.36 36.48
CA VAL A 19 3.79 -53.85 37.07
C VAL A 19 5.15 -53.98 36.31
N ALA A 20 6.16 -53.05 36.39
CA ALA A 20 6.29 -51.58 36.65
C ALA A 20 7.81 -51.14 36.61
N LEU A 21 8.09 -49.83 36.87
CA LEU A 21 9.38 -49.19 37.27
C LEU A 21 10.39 -48.84 36.12
N PHE A 22 11.20 -47.76 36.16
CA PHE A 22 11.44 -46.70 37.18
C PHE A 22 12.15 -45.42 36.62
N PHE A 23 11.88 -44.23 37.23
CA PHE A 23 12.69 -42.96 37.25
C PHE A 23 12.99 -42.21 35.93
N SER A 24 13.13 -40.86 35.85
CA SER A 24 12.96 -39.69 36.76
C SER A 24 12.63 -38.47 35.84
N GLY A 25 11.87 -37.40 36.14
CA GLY A 25 11.64 -36.58 37.36
C GLY A 25 12.34 -35.21 37.19
N CYS A 26 11.89 -34.01 37.59
CA CYS A 26 10.75 -33.42 38.35
C CYS A 26 10.76 -31.86 38.04
N VAL A 27 9.90 -30.89 38.41
CA VAL A 27 8.61 -30.65 39.16
C VAL A 27 8.22 -29.17 38.80
N SER A 28 6.98 -28.77 38.44
CA SER A 28 5.75 -28.49 39.25
C SER A 28 5.82 -27.28 40.23
N GLU A 29 4.79 -26.49 40.56
CA GLU A 29 3.45 -26.14 39.95
C GLU A 29 2.62 -25.24 40.92
N HIS A 30 1.62 -24.50 40.38
CA HIS A 30 0.34 -24.07 41.03
C HIS A 30 0.40 -23.21 42.35
N GLY A 31 -0.69 -22.65 42.92
CA GLY A 31 -2.15 -22.68 42.64
C GLY A 31 -2.97 -21.69 43.53
N PRO A 32 -4.31 -21.61 43.41
CA PRO A 32 -5.05 -20.35 43.65
C PRO A 32 -6.11 -20.29 44.79
N ALA A 33 -6.46 -19.04 45.14
CA ALA A 33 -7.78 -18.55 45.62
C ALA A 33 -8.35 -19.08 46.98
N PRO A 34 -9.60 -18.73 47.39
CA PRO A 34 -9.84 -17.57 48.26
C PRO A 34 -10.49 -17.94 49.62
N SER A 35 -10.74 -16.95 50.50
CA SER A 35 -11.33 -17.19 51.84
C SER A 35 -12.43 -16.21 52.24
N THR A 36 -13.42 -16.69 53.02
CA THR A 36 -14.30 -15.86 53.83
C THR A 36 -14.66 -16.54 55.16
N ARG A 37 -14.97 -15.68 56.16
CA ARG A 37 -15.79 -15.87 57.38
C ARG A 37 -15.05 -15.69 58.71
N ALA A 38 -15.62 -14.83 59.56
CA ALA A 38 -15.13 -14.46 60.88
C ALA A 38 -15.73 -15.31 62.02
N GLU A 39 -15.12 -15.27 63.21
CA GLU A 39 -15.84 -14.81 64.43
C GLU A 39 -14.92 -14.53 65.66
N ASP A 40 -15.17 -13.36 66.28
CA ASP A 40 -15.16 -13.03 67.73
C ASP A 40 -13.90 -13.06 68.66
N ARG A 41 -13.65 -11.87 69.27
CA ARG A 41 -13.14 -11.56 70.64
C ARG A 41 -11.70 -11.90 71.08
N ALA A 42 -10.92 -11.02 71.73
CA ALA A 42 -11.09 -9.65 72.23
C ALA A 42 -9.81 -9.20 73.01
N SER A 43 -9.70 -7.89 73.28
CA SER A 43 -8.93 -7.28 74.40
C SER A 43 -7.39 -7.27 74.36
N ALA A 44 -6.81 -6.25 73.73
CA ALA A 44 -5.98 -5.26 74.43
C ALA A 44 -5.76 -3.99 73.58
N SER A 45 -5.69 -2.85 74.25
CA SER A 45 -5.43 -1.50 73.71
C SER A 45 -4.43 -0.81 74.69
N PRO A 46 -3.79 0.35 74.39
CA PRO A 46 -3.89 1.15 73.17
C PRO A 46 -2.53 1.82 72.71
N ASP A 47 -2.65 2.74 71.74
CA ASP A 47 -1.99 4.05 71.62
C ASP A 47 -0.48 4.28 71.29
N LEU A 48 -0.32 4.94 70.14
CA LEU A 48 0.30 6.28 69.89
C LEU A 48 1.82 6.52 69.75
N GLN A 49 2.09 7.35 68.73
CA GLN A 49 3.18 8.32 68.53
C GLN A 49 4.63 7.86 68.35
N PRO A 50 5.27 8.35 67.28
CA PRO A 50 6.64 8.86 67.30
C PRO A 50 6.62 10.39 67.49
N THR A 51 7.08 10.88 68.64
CA THR A 51 7.54 12.27 68.81
C THR A 51 8.87 12.23 69.54
N THR A 52 9.89 12.93 69.04
CA THR A 52 11.22 12.96 69.65
C THR A 52 11.67 14.40 69.85
N ASP A 53 11.23 14.98 70.96
CA ASP A 53 11.90 16.13 71.56
C ASP A 53 12.09 15.87 73.06
N ALA A 54 13.25 16.26 73.59
CA ALA A 54 13.68 15.81 74.92
C ALA A 54 14.60 16.81 75.62
N LEU A 55 14.13 17.41 76.72
CA LEU A 55 14.94 18.23 77.62
C LEU A 55 14.59 18.00 79.10
N THR A 56 15.46 18.51 79.98
CA THR A 56 15.56 18.32 81.44
C THR A 56 16.16 16.95 81.86
N ALA A 57 17.12 16.85 82.81
CA ALA A 57 17.78 17.88 83.63
C ALA A 57 19.24 17.49 84.04
N ASP A 58 19.93 18.43 84.69
CA ASP A 58 21.05 18.25 85.65
C ASP A 58 22.37 17.58 85.19
N GLY A 59 23.13 18.31 84.35
CA GLY A 59 24.25 19.14 84.84
C GLY A 59 25.57 18.51 85.35
N LEU A 60 26.70 19.03 84.83
CA LEU A 60 28.02 19.07 85.50
C LEU A 60 28.99 20.06 84.81
N ILE A 61 29.40 21.11 85.55
CA ILE A 61 30.76 21.72 85.67
C ILE A 61 31.75 21.44 84.51
N ASP A 62 32.41 22.38 83.82
CA ASP A 62 32.77 23.80 84.07
C ASP A 62 32.98 24.51 82.69
N ALA A 63 33.23 25.82 82.49
CA ALA A 63 33.55 26.94 83.39
C ALA A 63 33.18 28.32 82.77
N ALA A 64 33.39 29.39 83.55
CA ALA A 64 33.62 30.79 83.16
C ALA A 64 34.78 30.98 82.15
N THR A 65 34.96 32.06 81.39
CA THR A 65 34.90 33.54 81.65
C THR A 65 34.67 34.30 80.30
N ASP A 66 34.59 35.64 80.12
CA ASP A 66 34.98 36.81 80.94
C ASP A 66 34.17 38.10 80.63
N LEU A 67 34.47 39.19 81.36
CA LEU A 67 33.69 40.41 81.60
C LEU A 67 33.74 41.54 80.53
N GLY A 68 32.56 41.92 79.99
CA GLY A 68 32.13 43.32 79.70
C GLY A 68 33.02 44.24 78.83
N PRO A 69 32.93 45.59 78.96
CA PRO A 69 31.98 46.38 79.77
C PRO A 69 31.29 47.59 79.06
N THR A 70 30.13 48.00 79.59
CA THR A 70 29.50 49.37 79.60
C THR A 70 29.56 50.26 78.34
N ASP A 71 28.44 50.58 77.68
CA ASP A 71 27.32 51.44 78.15
C ASP A 71 27.66 52.94 78.35
N ALA A 72 26.94 53.80 77.60
CA ALA A 72 26.25 55.02 78.05
C ALA A 72 25.86 55.91 76.83
N GLY A 73 24.58 55.95 76.42
CA GLY A 73 24.22 56.72 75.19
C GLY A 73 22.77 57.16 74.93
N THR A 74 21.75 56.37 75.25
CA THR A 74 20.35 56.63 74.85
C THR A 74 19.40 56.84 76.04
N PRO A 75 18.21 57.47 75.85
CA PRO A 75 17.23 57.69 76.91
C PRO A 75 16.53 56.38 77.32
N PRO A 76 16.00 56.28 78.55
CA PRO A 76 15.17 55.14 78.94
C PRO A 76 13.83 55.15 78.21
N CYS A 77 13.37 53.97 77.78
CA CYS A 77 11.98 53.74 77.41
C CYS A 77 11.05 54.19 78.55
N LEU A 78 10.09 55.04 78.22
CA LEU A 78 9.01 55.45 79.12
C LEU A 78 7.70 55.26 78.37
N PRO A 79 6.69 54.59 78.96
CA PRO A 79 5.39 54.39 78.32
C PRO A 79 4.61 55.72 78.29
N GLU A 80 4.90 56.55 77.30
CA GLU A 80 4.05 57.67 76.88
C GLU A 80 2.73 57.09 76.34
N THR A 81 1.60 57.52 76.90
CA THR A 81 0.31 56.86 76.65
C THR A 81 -0.16 57.08 75.22
N GLY A 82 -0.08 56.03 74.39
CA GLY A 82 -0.49 56.05 72.98
C GLY A 82 0.64 55.85 71.96
N ALA A 83 1.79 55.30 72.37
CA ALA A 83 2.68 54.59 71.45
C ALA A 83 2.01 53.30 70.91
N LEU A 84 2.56 52.73 69.84
CA LEU A 84 2.22 51.38 69.38
C LEU A 84 2.93 50.35 70.29
N ASP A 85 2.33 49.16 70.38
CA ASP A 85 2.57 48.11 71.38
C ASP A 85 1.96 46.84 70.75
N THR A 86 2.73 46.21 69.86
CA THR A 86 2.22 45.27 68.83
C THR A 86 1.99 43.86 69.39
N ASP A 87 3.00 43.25 70.02
CA ASP A 87 2.89 41.97 70.77
C ASP A 87 2.01 42.08 72.05
N ARG A 88 2.09 43.23 72.72
CA ARG A 88 1.52 43.58 74.04
C ARG A 88 2.23 43.03 75.27
N ASP A 89 3.56 42.87 75.22
CA ASP A 89 4.45 42.69 76.40
C ASP A 89 4.33 43.86 77.39
N THR A 90 3.99 45.06 76.89
CA THR A 90 3.98 46.39 77.53
C THR A 90 5.24 47.26 77.36
N GLN A 91 6.18 46.84 76.51
CA GLN A 91 7.24 47.65 75.90
C GLN A 91 6.77 48.17 74.53
N PRO A 92 6.89 49.48 74.22
CA PRO A 92 6.40 50.01 72.93
C PRO A 92 7.40 49.79 71.79
N ASP A 93 6.89 49.39 70.62
CA ASP A 93 7.62 49.05 69.38
C ASP A 93 8.90 49.89 69.14
N ALA A 94 8.79 51.20 69.29
CA ALA A 94 9.91 52.14 69.12
C ALA A 94 11.13 51.95 70.05
N CYS A 95 11.10 50.98 70.97
CA CYS A 95 12.27 50.43 71.64
C CYS A 95 12.13 48.96 72.12
N ASP A 96 11.28 48.14 71.49
CA ASP A 96 11.45 46.69 71.61
C ASP A 96 12.70 46.23 70.81
N PRO A 97 13.23 45.03 71.08
CA PRO A 97 14.03 44.26 70.13
C PRO A 97 13.28 43.13 69.41
N ASN A 98 11.99 42.92 69.69
CA ASN A 98 11.13 41.94 69.03
C ASN A 98 9.65 42.41 69.06
N ASP A 99 9.29 43.35 68.19
CA ASP A 99 8.01 44.07 68.19
C ASP A 99 6.73 43.18 68.20
N ASP A 100 6.81 41.88 67.85
CA ASP A 100 5.66 40.96 67.78
C ASP A 100 5.77 39.62 68.58
N ASP A 101 6.84 39.39 69.36
CA ASP A 101 7.13 38.15 70.15
C ASP A 101 7.23 36.84 69.32
N ASP A 102 7.84 36.93 68.13
CA ASP A 102 8.29 35.80 67.29
C ASP A 102 9.63 35.18 67.80
N ASN A 103 10.17 34.11 67.15
CA ASN A 103 11.48 33.53 67.47
C ASN A 103 12.70 34.35 66.96
N TRP A 104 12.47 35.36 66.13
CA TRP A 104 13.48 36.23 65.55
C TRP A 104 13.55 37.57 66.33
N ALA A 105 13.94 38.66 65.67
CA ALA A 105 14.12 39.99 66.25
C ALA A 105 14.20 40.99 65.09
N ASP A 106 13.63 42.20 65.22
CA ASP A 106 13.42 43.18 64.13
C ASP A 106 14.67 43.51 63.27
N ALA A 107 15.87 43.32 63.81
CA ALA A 107 17.14 43.52 63.10
C ALA A 107 17.58 42.34 62.19
N LEU A 108 16.85 41.22 62.22
CA LEU A 108 17.06 40.00 61.44
C LEU A 108 15.78 39.48 60.79
N ASP A 109 14.62 39.88 61.31
CA ASP A 109 13.29 39.51 60.83
C ASP A 109 12.89 40.24 59.54
N ASN A 110 12.22 39.54 58.62
CA ASN A 110 11.62 40.08 57.40
C ASN A 110 10.13 40.45 57.51
N CYS A 111 9.44 40.11 58.61
CA CYS A 111 8.12 40.67 58.98
C CYS A 111 8.02 41.17 60.44
N PRO A 112 8.79 42.21 60.86
CA PRO A 112 8.84 42.73 62.24
C PRO A 112 7.55 43.13 62.98
N LEU A 113 6.36 42.94 62.39
CA LEU A 113 5.07 43.25 63.02
C LEU A 113 4.03 42.13 62.77
N VAL A 114 4.43 40.98 62.20
CA VAL A 114 3.57 39.86 61.78
C VAL A 114 4.29 38.49 61.89
N GLN A 115 4.29 37.89 63.08
CA GLN A 115 4.96 36.64 63.45
C GLN A 115 5.08 35.60 62.32
N ASN A 116 6.29 35.40 61.80
CA ASN A 116 6.61 34.45 60.74
C ASN A 116 7.90 33.67 61.04
N ASN A 117 7.76 32.71 61.95
CA ASN A 117 8.88 31.99 62.57
C ASN A 117 9.73 31.18 61.57
N ASP A 118 9.21 30.90 60.39
CA ASP A 118 9.87 30.22 59.27
C ASP A 118 10.69 31.15 58.36
N GLN A 119 10.45 32.46 58.42
CA GLN A 119 11.08 33.51 57.62
C GLN A 119 10.96 33.23 56.10
N GLY A 120 9.77 32.79 55.67
CA GLY A 120 9.43 32.64 54.26
C GLY A 120 9.68 33.95 53.49
N ASP A 121 10.37 33.84 52.35
CA ASP A 121 10.84 34.94 51.51
C ASP A 121 11.02 34.39 50.08
N VAL A 122 9.97 34.45 49.25
CA VAL A 122 9.92 33.77 47.95
C VAL A 122 10.67 34.57 46.87
N ASP A 123 10.34 35.85 46.67
CA ASP A 123 11.01 36.74 45.70
C ASP A 123 12.44 37.16 46.14
N ARG A 124 12.65 37.36 47.45
CA ARG A 124 13.87 37.87 48.12
C ARG A 124 14.07 39.39 48.10
N ASP A 125 13.00 40.17 48.10
CA ASP A 125 12.95 41.60 48.47
C ASP A 125 13.47 41.83 49.91
N ARG A 126 13.17 40.87 50.80
CA ARG A 126 13.26 40.89 52.29
C ARG A 126 12.04 41.46 53.01
N LEU A 127 10.89 41.45 52.38
CA LEU A 127 9.60 41.44 53.05
C LEU A 127 9.15 39.97 53.11
N GLY A 128 8.74 39.48 54.28
CA GLY A 128 8.40 38.06 54.41
C GLY A 128 7.00 37.73 53.88
N ASN A 129 6.78 36.47 53.48
CA ASN A 129 5.51 35.97 52.94
C ASN A 129 4.27 36.28 53.82
N ALA A 130 4.45 36.52 55.12
CA ALA A 130 3.36 36.82 56.06
C ALA A 130 2.90 38.30 56.05
N CYS A 131 3.72 39.20 55.52
CA CYS A 131 3.49 40.64 55.52
C CYS A 131 3.66 41.31 54.13
N ASP A 132 4.17 40.57 53.15
CA ASP A 132 4.26 41.00 51.76
C ASP A 132 2.90 40.89 51.03
N PRO A 133 2.41 41.95 50.34
CA PRO A 133 1.21 41.89 49.50
C PRO A 133 1.37 41.21 48.12
N ASP A 134 2.59 40.90 47.67
CA ASP A 134 2.97 40.41 46.31
C ASP A 134 4.20 39.48 46.46
N ILE A 135 4.01 38.28 47.06
CA ILE A 135 5.13 37.56 47.72
C ILE A 135 6.17 36.94 46.77
N ASP A 136 5.88 36.86 45.48
CA ASP A 136 6.80 36.37 44.44
C ASP A 136 7.20 37.42 43.39
N ALA A 137 6.68 38.64 43.53
CA ALA A 137 6.98 39.83 42.73
C ALA A 137 6.63 39.72 41.22
N ASP A 138 5.59 38.98 40.88
CA ASP A 138 5.03 38.92 39.52
C ASP A 138 4.36 40.25 39.09
N GLY A 139 3.85 41.02 40.08
CA GLY A 139 3.19 42.31 39.90
C GLY A 139 1.67 42.32 40.16
N LEU A 140 1.09 41.19 40.55
CA LEU A 140 -0.25 41.03 41.09
C LEU A 140 -0.20 41.08 42.63
N ILE A 141 -1.35 41.03 43.30
CA ILE A 141 -1.40 40.94 44.77
C ILE A 141 -2.00 39.60 45.16
N ASN A 142 -1.55 39.00 46.28
CA ASN A 142 -1.91 37.66 46.75
C ASN A 142 -3.44 37.37 46.94
N ALA A 143 -4.31 38.34 46.67
CA ALA A 143 -5.77 38.27 46.77
C ALA A 143 -6.51 38.47 45.43
N ASP A 144 -5.79 38.88 44.39
CA ASP A 144 -6.22 39.01 42.99
C ASP A 144 -5.34 38.10 42.08
N ASP A 145 -4.72 37.07 42.66
CA ASP A 145 -3.74 36.16 42.05
C ASP A 145 -4.14 34.69 42.32
N ASN A 146 -4.15 33.85 41.28
CA ASN A 146 -4.49 32.43 41.34
C ASN A 146 -3.30 31.50 41.65
N CYS A 147 -2.05 31.99 41.53
CA CYS A 147 -0.84 31.27 41.93
C CYS A 147 0.08 32.05 42.90
N PRO A 148 -0.37 32.44 44.13
CA PRO A 148 0.33 33.37 45.03
C PRO A 148 1.69 32.96 45.63
N ALA A 149 2.42 32.04 45.02
CA ALA A 149 3.78 31.68 45.37
C ALA A 149 4.61 31.19 44.16
N VAL A 150 4.07 31.32 42.94
CA VAL A 150 4.70 30.92 41.67
C VAL A 150 4.42 31.99 40.61
N ALA A 151 5.29 33.00 40.55
CA ALA A 151 5.13 34.20 39.72
C ALA A 151 4.62 33.94 38.28
N ALA A 152 3.33 34.22 38.04
CA ALA A 152 2.58 33.84 36.84
C ALA A 152 1.69 34.99 36.31
N PRO A 153 2.28 36.05 35.70
CA PRO A 153 1.55 37.29 35.38
C PRO A 153 0.49 37.18 34.28
N THR A 154 0.30 35.97 33.74
CA THR A 154 -0.71 35.64 32.74
C THR A 154 -2.05 35.25 33.36
N GLN A 155 -2.08 34.71 34.58
CA GLN A 155 -3.29 34.22 35.26
C GLN A 155 -4.14 33.35 34.32
N LEU A 156 -3.50 32.30 33.81
CA LEU A 156 -4.21 31.24 33.11
C LEU A 156 -4.82 30.31 34.17
N ASP A 157 -6.00 29.79 33.84
CA ASP A 157 -6.97 29.13 34.72
C ASP A 157 -7.83 28.32 33.74
N SER A 158 -7.30 27.17 33.29
CA SER A 158 -7.81 26.47 32.10
C SER A 158 -9.07 25.63 32.36
N ASP A 159 -9.25 25.08 33.58
CA ASP A 159 -10.49 24.44 34.04
C ASP A 159 -11.53 25.46 34.59
N GLY A 160 -11.05 26.50 35.29
CA GLY A 160 -11.86 27.49 35.98
C GLY A 160 -12.12 27.25 37.48
N ASP A 161 -11.34 26.39 38.17
CA ASP A 161 -11.39 26.20 39.64
C ASP A 161 -11.02 27.48 40.39
N GLY A 162 -10.00 28.20 39.90
CA GLY A 162 -9.40 29.37 40.55
C GLY A 162 -8.06 29.10 41.24
N ALA A 163 -7.48 27.91 41.09
CA ALA A 163 -6.04 27.72 40.91
C ALA A 163 -5.60 28.27 39.54
N GLY A 164 -4.40 27.90 39.07
CA GLY A 164 -3.94 28.29 37.74
C GLY A 164 -2.77 27.47 37.23
N ASP A 165 -2.59 27.48 35.91
CA ASP A 165 -1.69 26.62 35.10
C ASP A 165 -0.18 26.73 35.43
N ALA A 166 0.19 27.52 36.45
CA ALA A 166 1.55 27.65 36.96
C ALA A 166 1.75 26.96 38.32
N CYS A 167 0.66 26.55 38.97
CA CYS A 167 0.66 26.01 40.33
C CYS A 167 -0.34 24.87 40.59
N ASP A 168 -1.25 24.58 39.65
CA ASP A 168 -2.01 23.33 39.65
C ASP A 168 -1.15 22.14 39.16
N PRO A 169 -1.56 20.89 39.43
CA PRO A 169 -0.98 19.68 38.80
C PRO A 169 -1.98 18.84 37.97
N ASP A 170 -3.16 19.35 37.66
CA ASP A 170 -4.20 18.73 36.83
C ASP A 170 -4.92 19.87 36.05
N ASP A 171 -4.17 20.60 35.21
CA ASP A 171 -4.51 21.91 34.60
C ASP A 171 -5.89 22.03 33.90
N ASP A 172 -6.57 20.91 33.59
CA ASP A 172 -7.94 20.87 33.03
C ASP A 172 -8.98 20.01 33.83
N ASP A 173 -8.60 19.50 35.01
CA ASP A 173 -9.40 18.66 35.95
C ASP A 173 -10.08 17.42 35.31
N ASP A 174 -9.52 16.84 34.23
CA ASP A 174 -9.99 15.55 33.67
C ASP A 174 -9.63 14.35 34.58
N GLY A 175 -8.60 14.52 35.42
CA GLY A 175 -8.11 13.54 36.38
C GLY A 175 -6.87 12.76 35.93
N VAL A 176 -6.23 13.17 34.84
CA VAL A 176 -4.88 12.77 34.43
C VAL A 176 -3.92 13.96 34.60
N PRO A 177 -3.04 13.94 35.63
CA PRO A 177 -2.08 15.02 35.87
C PRO A 177 -1.17 15.34 34.66
N ASP A 178 -0.88 16.62 34.40
CA ASP A 178 -0.12 17.15 33.25
C ASP A 178 1.24 16.49 32.96
N VAL A 179 1.82 15.79 33.95
CA VAL A 179 3.08 15.04 33.82
C VAL A 179 2.91 13.64 33.18
N ASP A 180 1.69 13.10 33.18
CA ASP A 180 1.30 11.81 32.60
C ASP A 180 0.26 11.99 31.45
N ASP A 181 -0.36 13.17 31.30
CA ASP A 181 -1.29 13.51 30.22
C ASP A 181 -0.62 13.94 28.88
N ALA A 182 -1.37 13.86 27.78
CA ALA A 182 -0.98 14.24 26.43
C ALA A 182 -1.48 15.63 25.98
N CYS A 183 -2.56 16.16 26.57
CA CYS A 183 -3.31 17.34 26.14
C CYS A 183 -3.70 18.33 27.28
N PRO A 184 -2.79 18.76 28.19
CA PRO A 184 -3.17 19.17 29.55
C PRO A 184 -3.88 20.53 29.73
N LEU A 185 -4.50 21.08 28.69
CA LEU A 185 -5.29 22.32 28.72
C LEU A 185 -6.68 22.10 28.08
N PHE A 186 -7.08 20.83 27.87
CA PHE A 186 -8.20 20.41 27.02
C PHE A 186 -8.79 19.05 27.46
N ALA A 187 -9.45 19.04 28.62
CA ALA A 187 -9.97 17.85 29.31
C ALA A 187 -10.56 16.76 28.38
N THR A 188 -10.02 15.55 28.48
CA THR A 188 -10.31 14.41 27.60
C THR A 188 -11.22 13.38 28.28
N SER A 189 -11.64 12.35 27.54
CA SER A 189 -12.22 11.15 28.16
C SER A 189 -11.16 10.05 28.25
N PRO A 190 -10.98 9.37 29.40
CA PRO A 190 -10.10 8.20 29.49
C PRO A 190 -10.61 6.95 28.71
N GLU A 191 -11.66 7.09 27.90
CA GLU A 191 -12.09 6.12 26.88
C GLU A 191 -11.64 6.50 25.44
N ASP A 192 -11.09 7.69 25.21
CA ASP A 192 -10.69 8.20 23.88
C ASP A 192 -9.31 7.67 23.44
N THR A 193 -9.29 6.49 22.82
CA THR A 193 -8.04 5.83 22.42
C THR A 193 -7.46 6.38 21.10
N PHE A 194 -6.67 7.44 21.16
CA PHE A 194 -5.94 7.98 20.00
C PHE A 194 -4.86 7.01 19.45
N PRO A 195 -4.89 6.63 18.15
CA PRO A 195 -3.98 5.64 17.58
C PRO A 195 -2.84 6.27 16.74
N VAL A 196 -1.87 6.95 17.39
CA VAL A 196 -0.67 7.50 16.71
C VAL A 196 0.61 7.39 17.56
N ASP A 197 1.77 7.30 16.89
CA ASP A 197 3.10 7.13 17.50
C ASP A 197 3.66 8.38 18.26
N ASP A 198 2.87 9.45 18.38
CA ASP A 198 3.24 10.71 19.07
C ASP A 198 2.00 11.37 19.71
N PRO A 199 1.81 11.27 21.06
CA PRO A 199 0.59 11.74 21.72
C PRO A 199 0.32 13.24 21.57
N HIS A 200 1.36 14.08 21.54
CA HIS A 200 1.22 15.55 21.48
C HIS A 200 0.65 16.08 20.16
N ARG A 201 0.38 15.21 19.17
CA ARG A 201 -0.30 15.60 17.93
C ARG A 201 -1.83 15.56 18.02
N ALA A 202 -2.42 14.86 18.99
CA ALA A 202 -3.88 14.71 19.08
C ALA A 202 -4.61 16.05 19.36
N CYS A 203 -4.11 16.81 20.34
CA CYS A 203 -4.65 18.10 20.79
C CYS A 203 -4.44 19.26 19.79
N LEU A 204 -3.72 19.01 18.70
CA LEU A 204 -3.42 19.94 17.61
C LEU A 204 -3.74 19.32 16.24
N ALA A 205 -4.62 18.32 16.22
CA ALA A 205 -5.29 17.89 15.00
C ALA A 205 -6.32 18.96 14.58
N ASP A 206 -6.39 19.17 13.27
CA ASP A 206 -7.16 20.16 12.51
C ASP A 206 -7.46 19.38 11.21
N ASP A 207 -8.23 18.29 11.36
CA ASP A 207 -8.31 17.20 10.37
C ASP A 207 -8.73 17.71 8.98
N ASP A 208 -9.66 18.68 8.93
CA ASP A 208 -10.16 19.29 7.69
C ASP A 208 -9.42 20.59 7.26
N HIS A 209 -8.54 21.12 8.11
CA HIS A 209 -7.71 22.30 7.88
C HIS A 209 -8.47 23.64 7.80
N ASP A 210 -9.65 23.75 8.42
CA ASP A 210 -10.42 24.99 8.49
C ASP A 210 -9.82 26.05 9.46
N GLY A 211 -8.96 25.61 10.40
CA GLY A 211 -8.35 26.43 11.44
C GLY A 211 -8.99 26.32 12.84
N ARG A 212 -9.87 25.34 13.04
CA ARG A 212 -10.28 24.78 14.34
C ARG A 212 -9.45 23.54 14.64
N VAL A 213 -9.34 23.19 15.92
CA VAL A 213 -8.81 21.88 16.30
C VAL A 213 -9.98 20.94 16.53
N ASP A 214 -9.81 19.64 16.25
CA ASP A 214 -10.85 18.61 16.30
C ASP A 214 -11.72 18.65 17.58
N LEU A 215 -11.11 18.98 18.72
CA LEU A 215 -11.74 19.04 20.05
C LEU A 215 -12.66 20.26 20.24
N LEU A 216 -12.51 21.28 19.39
CA LEU A 216 -13.24 22.54 19.39
C LEU A 216 -14.00 22.77 18.08
N ASP A 217 -14.20 21.70 17.31
CA ASP A 217 -14.84 21.71 16.01
C ASP A 217 -16.17 20.92 16.05
N ASN A 218 -17.28 21.61 15.78
CA ASN A 218 -18.62 21.02 15.70
C ASN A 218 -18.92 20.29 14.37
N CYS A 219 -17.93 20.16 13.47
CA CYS A 219 -18.03 19.43 12.21
C CYS A 219 -16.81 18.56 11.82
N ARG A 220 -15.64 18.67 12.45
CA ARG A 220 -14.38 17.86 12.42
C ARG A 220 -13.76 17.45 11.06
N GLY A 221 -14.56 16.92 10.14
CA GLY A 221 -14.16 16.55 8.78
C GLY A 221 -14.81 17.42 7.71
N VAL A 222 -15.40 18.56 8.11
CA VAL A 222 -16.36 19.36 7.33
C VAL A 222 -16.11 20.85 7.60
N THR A 223 -15.23 21.45 6.80
CA THR A 223 -14.68 22.79 7.00
C THR A 223 -15.75 23.86 7.23
N ASN A 224 -15.83 24.44 8.43
CA ASN A 224 -16.82 25.44 8.79
C ASN A 224 -16.28 26.54 9.75
N PRO A 225 -15.37 27.45 9.29
CA PRO A 225 -14.60 28.29 10.21
C PRO A 225 -15.40 29.27 11.09
N ASP A 226 -16.69 29.47 10.82
CA ASP A 226 -17.60 30.25 11.66
C ASP A 226 -18.28 29.44 12.78
N GLN A 227 -18.08 28.12 12.83
CA GLN A 227 -18.54 27.17 13.86
C GLN A 227 -20.03 27.35 14.16
N ARG A 228 -20.80 27.48 13.09
CA ARG A 228 -22.19 27.88 13.15
C ARG A 228 -23.08 26.68 13.46
N ASP A 229 -23.87 26.81 14.52
CA ASP A 229 -24.93 25.91 14.92
C ASP A 229 -26.19 26.77 15.16
N LEU A 230 -27.20 26.61 14.29
CA LEU A 230 -28.50 27.29 14.41
C LEU A 230 -29.50 26.56 15.31
N ASN A 231 -29.35 25.25 15.49
CA ASN A 231 -30.37 24.39 16.10
C ASN A 231 -30.13 24.20 17.62
N GLY A 232 -28.86 24.23 18.04
CA GLY A 232 -28.35 24.14 19.40
C GLY A 232 -27.94 22.74 19.88
N ASP A 233 -27.78 21.75 18.99
CA ASP A 233 -27.50 20.35 19.33
C ASP A 233 -26.01 19.96 19.35
N ARG A 234 -25.13 20.86 18.89
CA ARG A 234 -23.66 20.72 18.75
C ARG A 234 -23.16 20.04 17.46
N THR A 235 -24.03 19.76 16.49
CA THR A 235 -23.62 19.58 15.09
C THR A 235 -23.62 20.96 14.42
N GLY A 236 -22.66 21.25 13.54
CA GLY A 236 -22.66 22.51 12.78
C GLY A 236 -23.58 22.48 11.56
N ASP A 237 -24.14 23.63 11.18
CA ASP A 237 -24.96 23.86 9.96
C ASP A 237 -24.30 23.26 8.68
N ALA A 238 -22.97 23.11 8.68
CA ALA A 238 -22.19 22.60 7.55
C ALA A 238 -22.24 21.07 7.39
N CYS A 239 -22.38 20.34 8.50
CA CYS A 239 -22.41 18.87 8.57
C CYS A 239 -23.78 18.33 9.05
N GLU A 240 -24.80 19.18 9.19
CA GLU A 240 -26.17 18.78 9.54
C GLU A 240 -26.84 18.04 8.37
N ASP A 241 -27.12 16.76 8.57
CA ASP A 241 -27.97 15.90 7.73
C ASP A 241 -29.32 15.71 8.46
N PRO A 242 -30.37 16.47 8.11
CA PRO A 242 -31.60 16.55 8.89
C PRO A 242 -32.64 15.47 8.58
N ASP A 243 -32.49 14.72 7.47
CA ASP A 243 -33.40 13.62 7.09
C ASP A 243 -32.75 12.25 6.88
N ALA A 244 -31.43 12.17 7.09
CA ALA A 244 -30.59 10.98 7.17
C ALA A 244 -30.37 10.25 5.84
N ASP A 245 -30.10 11.02 4.78
CA ASP A 245 -29.85 10.52 3.42
C ASP A 245 -28.34 10.35 3.09
N GLY A 246 -27.45 11.00 3.85
CA GLY A 246 -26.00 11.00 3.66
C GLY A 246 -25.41 12.30 3.05
N VAL A 247 -26.23 13.32 2.79
CA VAL A 247 -25.83 14.63 2.25
C VAL A 247 -26.05 15.73 3.31
N ALA A 248 -25.04 16.56 3.53
CA ALA A 248 -25.12 17.65 4.49
C ALA A 248 -25.73 18.92 3.88
N SER A 249 -26.63 19.58 4.61
CA SER A 249 -27.33 20.81 4.20
C SER A 249 -26.39 22.02 3.93
N GLY A 250 -25.12 21.96 4.36
CA GLY A 250 -24.14 23.02 4.09
C GLY A 250 -23.44 22.92 2.72
N GLY A 251 -23.29 21.70 2.19
CA GLY A 251 -22.42 21.38 1.05
C GLY A 251 -20.93 21.47 1.39
N LEU A 252 -20.13 20.55 0.85
CA LEU A 252 -18.72 20.40 1.26
C LEU A 252 -17.74 20.20 0.12
N SER A 253 -16.65 20.97 0.10
CA SER A 253 -15.44 20.61 -0.66
C SER A 253 -14.58 19.58 0.09
N VAL A 254 -14.82 18.29 -0.14
CA VAL A 254 -13.99 17.18 0.36
C VAL A 254 -12.70 17.07 -0.47
N GLU A 255 -11.52 16.97 0.16
CA GLU A 255 -10.30 16.43 -0.48
C GLU A 255 -10.11 14.94 -0.14
N ALA A 256 -10.49 14.03 -1.04
CA ALA A 256 -10.19 12.61 -0.89
C ALA A 256 -8.87 12.22 -1.58
N ARG A 257 -8.05 11.43 -0.88
CA ARG A 257 -6.79 10.87 -1.39
C ARG A 257 -6.78 9.35 -1.24
N LEU A 258 -7.50 8.70 -2.14
CA LEU A 258 -7.67 7.26 -2.17
C LEU A 258 -6.38 6.62 -2.70
N ASN A 259 -5.77 5.74 -1.91
CA ASN A 259 -4.63 4.93 -2.33
C ASN A 259 -5.14 3.52 -2.64
N GLY A 260 -4.78 2.96 -3.79
CA GLY A 260 -5.06 1.55 -4.07
C GLY A 260 -4.29 0.64 -3.09
N ALA A 261 -4.90 -0.48 -2.71
CA ALA A 261 -4.24 -1.47 -1.85
C ALA A 261 -3.09 -2.14 -2.63
N LEU A 262 -1.85 -2.03 -2.12
CA LEU A 262 -0.66 -2.54 -2.80
C LEU A 262 0.38 -3.14 -1.85
N ALA A 263 0.77 -4.38 -2.13
CA ALA A 263 2.18 -4.72 -2.28
C ALA A 263 2.55 -4.55 -3.77
N GLU A 264 3.84 -4.55 -4.13
CA GLU A 264 4.26 -4.27 -5.51
C GLU A 264 3.69 -5.28 -6.51
N VAL A 265 2.93 -4.80 -7.51
CA VAL A 265 2.29 -5.65 -8.53
C VAL A 265 3.12 -5.63 -9.82
N LEU A 266 3.49 -6.82 -10.29
CA LEU A 266 4.11 -7.03 -11.60
C LEU A 266 3.10 -6.69 -12.70
N LEU A 267 3.56 -6.01 -13.74
CA LEU A 267 2.81 -5.79 -14.97
C LEU A 267 3.39 -6.71 -16.03
N SER A 268 2.58 -7.61 -16.59
CA SER A 268 2.96 -8.55 -17.65
C SER A 268 1.73 -9.02 -18.42
N ASP A 269 1.90 -9.41 -19.68
CA ASP A 269 0.86 -9.88 -20.61
C ASP A 269 0.38 -11.33 -20.36
N GLY A 270 0.62 -11.86 -19.15
CA GLY A 270 0.46 -13.27 -18.80
C GLY A 270 -0.36 -13.48 -17.53
N ASP A 271 -1.66 -13.21 -17.63
CA ASP A 271 -2.69 -13.94 -16.91
C ASP A 271 -3.51 -14.70 -17.97
N ASP A 272 -3.84 -15.97 -17.75
CA ASP A 272 -4.34 -16.87 -18.79
C ASP A 272 -5.82 -16.64 -19.18
N THR A 273 -6.43 -15.60 -18.60
CA THR A 273 -7.79 -15.11 -18.90
C THR A 273 -7.94 -14.51 -20.30
N GLY A 274 -6.83 -14.22 -20.99
CA GLY A 274 -6.81 -13.64 -22.34
C GLY A 274 -7.04 -12.12 -22.38
N GLU A 275 -7.21 -11.48 -21.22
CA GLU A 275 -7.39 -10.03 -21.08
C GLU A 275 -6.04 -9.31 -21.05
N SER A 276 -5.84 -8.33 -21.95
CA SER A 276 -4.55 -7.65 -22.14
C SER A 276 -4.37 -6.38 -21.27
N PHE A 277 -4.99 -6.36 -20.09
CA PHE A 277 -4.96 -5.22 -19.17
C PHE A 277 -5.06 -5.64 -17.70
N MET A 278 -4.70 -4.72 -16.80
CA MET A 278 -4.87 -4.85 -15.36
C MET A 278 -5.68 -3.67 -14.82
N ASP A 279 -6.67 -3.96 -13.98
CA ASP A 279 -7.52 -2.98 -13.32
C ASP A 279 -7.15 -2.84 -11.84
N PHE A 280 -7.00 -1.60 -11.37
CA PHE A 280 -6.77 -1.29 -9.96
C PHE A 280 -7.87 -0.36 -9.45
N ASP A 281 -8.60 -0.81 -8.42
CA ASP A 281 -9.82 -0.15 -7.95
C ASP A 281 -9.59 0.68 -6.67
N VAL A 282 -10.35 1.77 -6.55
CA VAL A 282 -10.69 2.43 -5.27
C VAL A 282 -12.19 2.73 -5.25
N ASP A 283 -12.87 2.34 -4.17
CA ASP A 283 -14.28 2.66 -3.95
C ASP A 283 -14.43 3.94 -3.11
N LEU A 284 -15.44 4.75 -3.43
CA LEU A 284 -15.81 5.95 -2.69
C LEU A 284 -17.30 5.92 -2.34
N ASP A 285 -17.63 5.69 -1.07
CA ASP A 285 -19.03 5.60 -0.59
C ASP A 285 -19.74 6.96 -0.50
N THR A 286 -19.01 8.08 -0.58
CA THR A 286 -19.54 9.44 -0.42
C THR A 286 -20.18 9.97 -1.70
N SER A 287 -21.39 10.53 -1.59
CA SER A 287 -22.05 11.32 -2.64
C SER A 287 -21.40 12.70 -2.83
N GLY A 288 -21.66 13.32 -3.99
CA GLY A 288 -21.12 14.64 -4.36
C GLY A 288 -20.61 14.71 -5.80
N LEU A 289 -20.35 15.92 -6.29
CA LEU A 289 -19.92 16.23 -7.65
C LEU A 289 -18.43 16.60 -7.69
N ALA A 290 -17.62 16.01 -8.58
CA ALA A 290 -16.20 16.37 -8.66
C ALA A 290 -16.01 17.85 -9.05
N THR A 291 -15.00 18.50 -8.48
CA THR A 291 -14.64 19.91 -8.76
C THR A 291 -13.21 20.06 -9.28
N ASP A 292 -12.31 19.17 -8.87
CA ASP A 292 -10.99 18.97 -9.46
C ASP A 292 -10.57 17.50 -9.29
N VAL A 293 -9.80 16.99 -10.24
CA VAL A 293 -9.40 15.58 -10.30
C VAL A 293 -7.95 15.48 -10.74
N GLY A 294 -7.15 14.72 -10.00
CA GLY A 294 -5.77 14.38 -10.36
C GLY A 294 -5.43 12.93 -10.06
N VAL A 295 -4.53 12.35 -10.86
CA VAL A 295 -4.06 10.96 -10.67
C VAL A 295 -2.55 10.96 -10.50
N LEU A 296 -2.07 10.42 -9.38
CA LEU A 296 -0.65 10.23 -9.09
C LEU A 296 -0.26 8.77 -9.33
N VAL A 297 0.74 8.52 -10.16
CA VAL A 297 1.24 7.17 -10.46
C VAL A 297 2.77 7.06 -10.30
N SER A 298 3.22 5.88 -9.85
CA SER A 298 4.63 5.46 -9.87
C SER A 298 4.72 4.04 -10.43
N ILE A 299 5.22 3.94 -11.67
CA ILE A 299 5.33 2.71 -12.45
C ILE A 299 6.75 2.63 -13.04
N THR A 300 7.41 1.50 -12.89
CA THR A 300 8.57 1.17 -13.74
C THR A 300 8.12 0.35 -14.94
N HIS A 301 8.63 0.70 -16.13
CA HIS A 301 8.39 -0.03 -17.36
C HIS A 301 9.69 -0.11 -18.18
N ASN A 302 9.83 -1.11 -19.04
CA ASN A 302 11.12 -1.42 -19.68
C ASN A 302 11.17 -1.02 -21.16
N ASN A 303 10.11 -1.23 -21.93
CA ASN A 303 10.01 -0.77 -23.30
C ASN A 303 9.39 0.64 -23.44
N PRO A 304 9.42 1.24 -24.66
CA PRO A 304 8.82 2.54 -24.95
C PRO A 304 7.64 2.52 -25.93
N GLN A 305 6.63 3.32 -25.61
CA GLN A 305 5.41 3.57 -26.41
C GLN A 305 4.38 2.43 -26.42
N ASP A 306 4.44 1.54 -25.43
CA ASP A 306 3.60 0.37 -25.23
C ASP A 306 2.68 0.49 -24.01
N LEU A 307 2.95 1.37 -23.04
CA LEU A 307 2.12 1.47 -21.85
C LEU A 307 0.99 2.51 -22.02
N HIS A 308 -0.23 2.08 -21.75
CA HIS A 308 -1.44 2.89 -21.83
C HIS A 308 -2.14 2.96 -20.46
N LEU A 309 -2.46 4.18 -20.01
CA LEU A 309 -3.08 4.46 -18.71
C LEU A 309 -4.42 5.16 -18.90
N TYR A 310 -5.48 4.62 -18.30
CA TYR A 310 -6.84 5.17 -18.32
C TYR A 310 -7.39 5.31 -16.89
N LEU A 311 -8.11 6.39 -16.61
CA LEU A 311 -9.00 6.49 -15.45
C LEU A 311 -10.44 6.23 -15.90
N ILE A 312 -11.10 5.28 -15.25
CA ILE A 312 -12.52 4.96 -15.43
C ILE A 312 -13.26 5.46 -14.18
N GLY A 313 -14.36 6.20 -14.38
CA GLY A 313 -15.21 6.68 -13.28
C GLY A 313 -16.42 5.77 -12.99
N PRO A 314 -17.12 5.98 -11.86
CA PRO A 314 -18.14 5.08 -11.33
C PRO A 314 -19.41 4.95 -12.20
N GLN A 315 -19.62 5.90 -13.12
CA GLN A 315 -20.74 5.89 -14.06
C GLN A 315 -20.52 5.01 -15.31
N VAL A 316 -19.52 4.13 -15.31
CA VAL A 316 -19.27 3.16 -16.40
C VAL A 316 -19.54 1.75 -15.88
N ASP A 317 -20.49 1.04 -16.49
CA ASP A 317 -20.65 -0.38 -16.27
C ASP A 317 -19.44 -1.16 -16.84
N ARG A 318 -18.98 -2.16 -16.09
CA ARG A 318 -17.85 -3.02 -16.47
C ARG A 318 -18.23 -4.10 -17.47
N ALA A 319 -19.47 -4.60 -17.49
CA ALA A 319 -19.88 -5.57 -18.50
C ALA A 319 -19.80 -4.93 -19.91
N ALA A 320 -20.25 -3.67 -20.03
CA ALA A 320 -20.12 -2.87 -21.25
C ALA A 320 -18.68 -2.49 -21.67
N LEU A 321 -17.64 -2.77 -20.88
CA LEU A 321 -16.24 -2.51 -21.28
C LEU A 321 -15.64 -3.65 -22.11
N GLY A 322 -15.84 -4.90 -21.67
CA GLY A 322 -15.38 -6.13 -22.32
C GLY A 322 -13.89 -6.17 -22.73
N SER A 323 -13.58 -7.13 -23.61
CA SER A 323 -12.24 -7.30 -24.21
C SER A 323 -12.00 -6.36 -25.42
N LEU A 324 -12.60 -5.17 -25.42
CA LEU A 324 -12.61 -4.25 -26.57
C LEU A 324 -11.33 -3.40 -26.69
N GLY A 325 -10.21 -4.08 -26.98
CA GLY A 325 -8.91 -3.45 -27.17
C GLY A 325 -8.92 -2.21 -28.08
N PHE A 326 -8.23 -1.15 -27.62
CA PHE A 326 -7.93 0.10 -28.36
C PHE A 326 -9.10 1.02 -28.75
N LEU A 327 -10.35 0.78 -28.32
CA LEU A 327 -11.50 1.64 -28.68
C LEU A 327 -12.05 2.52 -27.55
N ASN A 328 -11.53 2.38 -26.33
CA ASN A 328 -12.09 2.98 -25.09
C ASN A 328 -12.24 4.52 -25.11
N ASN A 329 -11.48 5.24 -25.94
CA ASN A 329 -11.58 6.69 -26.15
C ASN A 329 -12.94 7.18 -26.73
N LEU A 330 -13.90 6.27 -26.96
CA LEU A 330 -15.28 6.59 -27.36
C LEU A 330 -16.31 6.34 -26.25
N ILE A 331 -15.94 5.71 -25.13
CA ILE A 331 -16.85 5.34 -24.04
C ILE A 331 -16.96 6.51 -23.05
N PRO A 332 -18.15 7.10 -22.83
CA PRO A 332 -18.32 8.20 -21.87
C PRO A 332 -18.01 7.73 -20.45
N GLY A 333 -16.97 8.28 -19.82
CA GLY A 333 -16.56 7.93 -18.46
C GLY A 333 -15.19 7.27 -18.36
N VAL A 334 -14.58 6.93 -19.50
CA VAL A 334 -13.16 6.56 -19.60
C VAL A 334 -12.35 7.77 -20.06
N VAL A 335 -11.21 8.04 -19.41
CA VAL A 335 -10.33 9.19 -19.72
C VAL A 335 -8.88 8.71 -19.86
N ALA A 336 -8.28 8.92 -21.04
CA ALA A 336 -6.88 8.61 -21.29
C ALA A 336 -5.93 9.55 -20.53
N LEU A 337 -5.18 8.99 -19.58
CA LEU A 337 -4.13 9.70 -18.83
C LEU A 337 -2.86 9.85 -19.69
N SER A 338 -2.42 8.75 -20.30
CA SER A 338 -1.19 8.69 -21.10
C SER A 338 -1.25 7.49 -22.03
N VAL A 339 -1.10 7.71 -23.34
CA VAL A 339 -1.29 6.68 -24.40
C VAL A 339 -0.03 6.56 -25.27
N GLY A 340 0.77 5.52 -25.04
CA GLY A 340 1.93 5.18 -25.87
C GLY A 340 3.04 6.25 -25.86
N HIS A 341 3.31 6.86 -24.70
CA HIS A 341 4.30 7.93 -24.56
C HIS A 341 5.61 7.46 -23.94
N GLY A 342 6.62 7.37 -24.79
CA GLY A 342 8.00 7.16 -24.37
C GLY A 342 8.99 7.56 -25.45
N THR A 343 10.23 7.84 -25.04
CA THR A 343 11.36 8.04 -25.96
C THR A 343 12.53 7.10 -25.62
N GLY A 344 12.23 5.97 -24.98
CA GLY A 344 13.22 4.96 -24.56
C GLY A 344 12.80 4.06 -23.40
N ARG A 345 11.79 4.45 -22.60
CA ARG A 345 11.04 3.67 -21.60
C ARG A 345 9.69 4.33 -21.34
N ASP A 346 8.71 3.62 -20.77
CA ASP A 346 7.45 4.20 -20.27
C ASP A 346 7.39 4.28 -18.73
N CYS A 347 8.52 4.59 -18.07
CA CYS A 347 8.58 4.82 -16.61
C CYS A 347 7.88 6.12 -16.16
N TYR A 348 7.04 6.02 -15.13
CA TYR A 348 6.42 7.13 -14.42
C TYR A 348 6.93 7.13 -12.97
N ASP A 349 7.52 8.22 -12.48
CA ASP A 349 8.03 8.34 -11.11
C ASP A 349 7.36 9.53 -10.41
N ARG A 350 6.34 9.20 -9.61
CA ARG A 350 5.47 10.15 -8.92
C ARG A 350 4.92 11.20 -9.89
N THR A 351 4.46 10.73 -11.05
CA THR A 351 3.86 11.55 -12.10
C THR A 351 2.45 11.91 -11.70
N LEU A 352 2.14 13.21 -11.65
CA LEU A 352 0.81 13.70 -11.30
C LEU A 352 0.11 14.26 -12.54
N PHE A 353 -0.94 13.58 -13.00
CA PHE A 353 -1.82 14.06 -14.06
C PHE A 353 -2.83 15.05 -13.48
N ARG A 354 -2.83 16.30 -13.97
CA ARG A 354 -3.82 17.34 -13.62
C ARG A 354 -4.08 18.27 -14.81
N ASP A 355 -5.32 18.73 -14.95
CA ASP A 355 -5.81 19.51 -16.09
C ASP A 355 -5.24 20.94 -16.18
N ASP A 356 -4.75 21.49 -15.06
CA ASP A 356 -4.21 22.85 -14.94
C ASP A 356 -2.73 22.94 -15.40
N ALA A 357 -1.99 21.84 -15.32
CA ALA A 357 -0.53 21.76 -15.46
C ALA A 357 0.07 22.42 -16.73
N GLU A 358 1.30 22.93 -16.63
CA GLU A 358 1.92 23.70 -17.72
C GLU A 358 2.36 22.87 -18.95
N ARG A 359 2.49 21.54 -18.83
CA ARG A 359 3.14 20.67 -19.84
C ARG A 359 2.30 19.43 -20.12
N TYR A 360 2.18 19.03 -21.38
CA TYR A 360 1.61 17.74 -21.76
C TYR A 360 2.62 16.61 -21.54
N VAL A 361 2.14 15.43 -21.13
CA VAL A 361 2.98 14.22 -20.98
C VAL A 361 3.70 13.87 -22.30
N ALA A 362 2.98 13.91 -23.42
CA ALA A 362 3.45 13.73 -24.80
C ALA A 362 4.61 14.65 -25.26
N ALA A 363 4.99 15.65 -24.45
CA ALA A 363 6.07 16.60 -24.75
C ALA A 363 7.29 16.44 -23.82
N ALA A 364 7.32 15.40 -22.99
CA ALA A 364 8.37 15.14 -22.00
C ALA A 364 9.16 13.85 -22.32
N PRO A 365 10.46 13.78 -21.97
CA PRO A 365 11.21 12.54 -21.99
C PRO A 365 10.96 11.72 -20.71
N SER A 366 10.90 10.41 -20.87
CA SER A 366 10.86 9.45 -19.76
C SER A 366 12.23 9.35 -19.03
N PRO A 367 12.28 9.04 -17.71
CA PRO A 367 11.15 8.81 -16.81
C PRO A 367 10.36 10.09 -16.55
N PHE A 368 9.04 9.99 -16.67
CA PHE A 368 8.14 11.11 -16.36
C PHE A 368 8.21 11.41 -14.87
N ARG A 369 8.37 12.70 -14.52
CA ARG A 369 8.54 13.17 -13.14
C ARG A 369 7.89 14.54 -12.94
N GLY A 370 7.02 14.64 -11.95
CA GLY A 370 6.26 15.85 -11.61
C GLY A 370 4.91 15.94 -12.33
N THR A 371 4.35 17.16 -12.40
CA THR A 371 2.97 17.39 -12.85
C THR A 371 2.87 17.62 -14.36
N PHE A 372 1.96 16.89 -15.02
CA PHE A 372 1.66 17.00 -16.45
C PHE A 372 0.16 17.07 -16.70
N ARG A 373 -0.23 17.59 -17.86
CA ARG A 373 -1.56 17.36 -18.40
C ARG A 373 -1.64 15.94 -18.98
N PRO A 374 -2.73 15.21 -18.67
CA PRO A 374 -3.09 14.00 -19.40
C PRO A 374 -3.36 14.29 -20.88
N ASP A 375 -3.49 13.23 -21.68
CA ASP A 375 -3.89 13.33 -23.09
C ASP A 375 -5.35 13.77 -23.24
N GLU A 376 -6.24 13.19 -22.44
CA GLU A 376 -7.65 13.56 -22.34
C GLU A 376 -7.95 14.21 -20.98
N ARG A 377 -8.97 15.07 -20.95
CA ARG A 377 -9.18 15.96 -19.80
C ARG A 377 -9.84 15.26 -18.63
N LEU A 378 -9.18 15.31 -17.47
CA LEU A 378 -9.76 14.89 -16.19
C LEU A 378 -10.94 15.78 -15.76
N SER A 379 -11.06 17.00 -16.33
CA SER A 379 -12.28 17.80 -16.19
C SER A 379 -13.53 17.22 -16.89
N TYR A 380 -13.45 16.05 -17.52
CA TYR A 380 -14.64 15.25 -17.89
C TYR A 380 -15.50 14.89 -16.67
N PHE A 381 -14.87 14.58 -15.54
CA PHE A 381 -15.55 14.18 -14.30
C PHE A 381 -16.10 15.37 -13.51
N VAL A 382 -15.64 16.59 -13.79
CA VAL A 382 -16.05 17.79 -13.03
C VAL A 382 -17.53 18.09 -13.30
N GLY A 383 -18.32 18.18 -12.22
CA GLY A 383 -19.78 18.26 -12.27
C GLY A 383 -20.51 16.92 -12.39
N ARG A 384 -19.83 15.78 -12.19
CA ARG A 384 -20.44 14.43 -12.16
C ARG A 384 -20.36 13.79 -10.77
N PRO A 385 -21.29 12.89 -10.42
CA PRO A 385 -21.24 12.09 -9.19
C PRO A 385 -19.89 11.37 -9.00
N VAL A 386 -19.38 11.36 -7.78
CA VAL A 386 -18.15 10.64 -7.40
C VAL A 386 -18.39 9.35 -6.62
N ARG A 387 -19.63 9.06 -6.24
CA ARG A 387 -19.97 7.85 -5.49
C ARG A 387 -19.78 6.61 -6.36
N GLY A 388 -19.15 5.58 -5.81
CA GLY A 388 -18.91 4.29 -6.46
C GLY A 388 -17.42 4.04 -6.73
N ARG A 389 -17.15 3.17 -7.70
CA ARG A 389 -15.81 2.68 -8.03
C ARG A 389 -15.08 3.57 -9.03
N PHE A 390 -13.85 3.95 -8.72
CA PHE A 390 -12.89 4.46 -9.71
C PHE A 390 -11.82 3.39 -9.98
N THR A 391 -11.50 3.22 -11.26
CA THR A 391 -10.52 2.22 -11.71
C THR A 391 -9.40 2.87 -12.50
N LEU A 392 -8.15 2.60 -12.12
CA LEU A 392 -6.98 2.81 -12.97
C LEU A 392 -6.79 1.55 -13.82
N ARG A 393 -7.11 1.62 -15.12
CA ARG A 393 -6.79 0.55 -16.08
C ARG A 393 -5.42 0.80 -16.70
N ILE A 394 -4.55 -0.20 -16.63
CA ILE A 394 -3.23 -0.22 -17.27
C ILE A 394 -3.25 -1.31 -18.35
N TYR A 395 -2.94 -0.93 -19.58
CA TYR A 395 -2.83 -1.84 -20.73
C TYR A 395 -1.39 -1.82 -21.23
N ASP A 396 -0.81 -3.00 -21.46
CA ASP A 396 0.51 -3.18 -22.06
C ASP A 396 0.35 -3.76 -23.47
N VAL A 397 0.94 -3.11 -24.47
CA VAL A 397 0.72 -3.41 -25.89
C VAL A 397 1.70 -4.46 -26.44
N ASN A 398 2.76 -4.77 -25.72
CA ASN A 398 3.89 -5.52 -26.26
C ASN A 398 4.12 -6.85 -25.49
N PRO A 399 3.65 -8.00 -26.02
CA PRO A 399 3.74 -9.26 -25.30
C PRO A 399 5.21 -9.69 -25.09
N GLY A 400 5.61 -9.86 -23.83
CA GLY A 400 6.96 -10.26 -23.43
C GLY A 400 7.88 -9.17 -22.86
N ASP A 401 7.39 -8.06 -22.32
CA ASP A 401 8.14 -7.31 -21.29
C ASP A 401 7.39 -7.12 -19.97
N VAL A 402 8.10 -6.55 -18.97
CA VAL A 402 7.64 -6.55 -17.58
C VAL A 402 7.78 -5.16 -16.97
N GLY A 403 6.70 -4.71 -16.34
CA GLY A 403 6.65 -3.50 -15.52
C GLY A 403 6.39 -3.79 -14.05
N THR A 404 6.26 -2.74 -13.25
CA THR A 404 5.81 -2.84 -11.86
C THR A 404 5.06 -1.58 -11.44
N LEU A 405 3.84 -1.74 -10.94
CA LEU A 405 3.09 -0.67 -10.29
C LEU A 405 3.52 -0.61 -8.80
N HIS A 406 4.31 0.41 -8.45
CA HIS A 406 4.78 0.61 -7.08
C HIS A 406 3.76 1.37 -6.22
N SER A 407 2.99 2.28 -6.83
CA SER A 407 1.95 3.06 -6.15
C SER A 407 1.06 3.79 -7.15
N TRP A 408 -0.23 3.90 -6.83
CA TRP A 408 -1.09 4.95 -7.39
C TRP A 408 -1.97 5.58 -6.31
N GLN A 409 -2.41 6.82 -6.57
CA GLN A 409 -3.33 7.57 -5.72
C GLN A 409 -4.26 8.40 -6.60
N LEU A 410 -5.56 8.29 -6.35
CA LEU A 410 -6.58 9.18 -6.89
C LEU A 410 -6.73 10.39 -5.95
N GLN A 411 -6.69 11.59 -6.50
CA GLN A 411 -6.91 12.85 -5.80
C GLN A 411 -8.19 13.47 -6.32
N LEU A 412 -9.26 13.43 -5.51
CA LEU A 412 -10.54 14.04 -5.82
C LEU A 412 -10.76 15.22 -4.87
N ASN A 413 -10.97 16.41 -5.44
CA ASN A 413 -11.63 17.48 -4.72
C ASN A 413 -13.08 17.49 -5.22
N PHE A 414 -14.05 17.15 -4.38
CA PHE A 414 -15.46 17.10 -4.78
C PHE A 414 -16.33 17.97 -3.88
N ALA A 415 -17.31 18.63 -4.50
CA ALA A 415 -18.38 19.31 -3.80
C ALA A 415 -19.48 18.28 -3.52
N GLN A 416 -19.65 17.82 -2.29
CA GLN A 416 -21.01 17.53 -1.84
C GLN A 416 -21.85 18.78 -2.17
N ALA A 417 -22.89 18.60 -2.98
CA ALA A 417 -23.88 19.64 -3.15
C ALA A 417 -24.41 20.00 -1.76
N ALA A 418 -24.66 21.28 -1.51
CA ALA A 418 -25.50 21.64 -0.38
C ALA A 418 -26.88 21.06 -0.68
N ASP A 419 -27.38 20.20 0.21
CA ASP A 419 -28.57 19.39 -0.02
C ASP A 419 -29.65 20.20 -0.76
N ASN A 420 -29.94 19.78 -2.00
CA ASN A 420 -30.90 20.46 -2.86
C ASN A 420 -32.36 20.15 -2.48
N CYS A 421 -32.58 19.23 -1.51
CA CYS A 421 -33.86 18.94 -0.87
C CYS A 421 -33.78 18.77 0.67
N PRO A 422 -33.49 19.84 1.47
CA PRO A 422 -33.21 19.84 2.94
C PRO A 422 -34.22 19.25 3.94
N VAL A 423 -35.24 18.54 3.46
CA VAL A 423 -36.34 17.88 4.22
C VAL A 423 -36.93 16.68 3.45
N ARG A 424 -36.31 16.22 2.35
CA ARG A 424 -36.73 15.10 1.50
C ARG A 424 -35.53 14.35 0.88
N ALA A 425 -34.81 13.61 1.71
CA ALA A 425 -33.86 12.54 1.39
C ALA A 425 -33.82 12.09 -0.09
N ASN A 426 -32.77 12.49 -0.79
CA ASN A 426 -32.46 12.19 -2.18
C ASN A 426 -30.93 12.02 -2.37
N PRO A 427 -30.34 10.88 -1.95
CA PRO A 427 -28.89 10.71 -1.82
C PRO A 427 -28.07 10.90 -3.11
N GLU A 428 -28.75 10.86 -4.26
CA GLU A 428 -28.20 11.04 -5.60
C GLU A 428 -28.12 12.51 -6.03
N GLN A 429 -28.84 13.41 -5.34
CA GLN A 429 -28.85 14.86 -5.56
C GLN A 429 -29.11 15.25 -7.03
N LEU A 430 -30.04 14.54 -7.68
CA LEU A 430 -30.56 14.88 -8.99
C LEU A 430 -31.16 16.31 -8.97
N ASP A 431 -30.92 17.06 -10.04
CA ASP A 431 -31.23 18.48 -10.28
C ASP A 431 -31.25 18.64 -11.81
N LEU A 432 -32.30 18.09 -12.43
CA LEU A 432 -32.32 17.79 -13.87
C LEU A 432 -32.28 19.04 -14.78
N ASP A 433 -32.90 20.15 -14.37
CA ASP A 433 -32.85 21.43 -15.08
C ASP A 433 -31.67 22.35 -14.66
N HIS A 434 -31.00 22.02 -13.55
CA HIS A 434 -29.96 22.79 -12.88
C HIS A 434 -30.45 24.12 -12.23
N ASP A 435 -31.66 24.17 -11.68
CA ASP A 435 -32.22 25.27 -10.86
C ASP A 435 -31.51 25.40 -9.50
N GLN A 436 -30.87 24.33 -8.99
CA GLN A 436 -30.41 24.12 -7.60
C GLN A 436 -31.53 23.68 -6.62
N ARG A 437 -32.56 23.00 -7.13
CA ARG A 437 -33.60 22.33 -6.36
C ARG A 437 -33.75 20.92 -6.92
N GLY A 438 -33.74 19.91 -6.05
CA GLY A 438 -33.65 18.53 -6.54
C GLY A 438 -34.98 17.93 -6.94
N ASP A 439 -34.96 16.98 -7.89
CA ASP A 439 -36.14 16.25 -8.40
C ASP A 439 -37.10 15.82 -7.26
N ALA A 440 -36.53 15.30 -6.18
CA ALA A 440 -37.28 14.78 -5.03
C ALA A 440 -38.11 15.84 -4.29
N CYS A 441 -37.89 17.13 -4.54
CA CYS A 441 -38.58 18.25 -3.90
C CYS A 441 -38.92 19.42 -4.84
N ASP A 442 -38.74 19.30 -6.16
CA ASP A 442 -39.37 20.21 -7.12
C ASP A 442 -40.89 19.95 -7.28
N GLU A 443 -41.50 20.64 -8.24
CA GLU A 443 -42.87 20.53 -8.72
C GLU A 443 -42.92 20.70 -10.28
N ASP A 444 -41.77 20.78 -10.98
CA ASP A 444 -41.56 21.03 -12.45
C ASP A 444 -40.12 20.59 -12.82
N ASP A 445 -39.79 19.29 -12.65
CA ASP A 445 -38.42 18.71 -12.62
C ASP A 445 -37.47 19.09 -13.80
N ASP A 446 -37.99 19.50 -14.96
CA ASP A 446 -37.18 19.87 -16.13
C ASP A 446 -37.43 21.30 -16.68
N ASN A 447 -38.17 22.12 -15.92
CA ASN A 447 -38.51 23.53 -16.20
C ASN A 447 -39.19 23.80 -17.57
N ASP A 448 -39.94 22.82 -18.09
CA ASP A 448 -40.89 22.96 -19.19
C ASP A 448 -41.94 24.05 -18.93
N GLY A 449 -42.47 24.08 -17.71
CA GLY A 449 -43.69 24.78 -17.34
C GLY A 449 -44.93 23.89 -17.23
N ALA A 450 -44.75 22.57 -17.12
CA ALA A 450 -45.74 21.60 -16.68
C ALA A 450 -45.41 21.17 -15.24
N GLU A 451 -46.43 20.93 -14.41
CA GLU A 451 -46.20 20.43 -13.04
C GLU A 451 -46.15 18.88 -13.08
N ASP A 452 -45.24 18.20 -12.35
CA ASP A 452 -44.98 16.75 -12.53
C ASP A 452 -46.22 15.84 -12.36
N ASP A 453 -47.27 16.32 -11.66
CA ASP A 453 -48.54 15.60 -11.48
C ASP A 453 -49.50 15.68 -12.70
N VAL A 454 -49.12 16.44 -13.73
CA VAL A 454 -49.82 16.60 -15.01
C VAL A 454 -48.91 16.53 -16.26
N ASP A 455 -47.59 16.47 -16.08
CA ASP A 455 -46.62 16.30 -17.16
C ASP A 455 -46.62 14.85 -17.71
N LEU A 456 -46.52 14.72 -19.03
CA LEU A 456 -46.46 13.46 -19.78
C LEU A 456 -45.02 12.97 -20.00
N CYS A 457 -44.04 13.85 -19.83
CA CYS A 457 -42.61 13.57 -19.84
C CYS A 457 -41.86 14.35 -18.74
N PRO A 458 -42.08 14.07 -17.44
CA PRO A 458 -41.50 14.82 -16.29
C PRO A 458 -39.97 14.79 -16.16
N ARG A 459 -39.24 14.33 -17.18
CA ARG A 459 -37.77 14.29 -17.25
C ARG A 459 -37.21 14.65 -18.64
N VAL A 460 -38.05 15.09 -19.59
CA VAL A 460 -37.65 15.29 -21.00
C VAL A 460 -38.31 16.52 -21.65
N SER A 461 -38.55 17.57 -20.88
CA SER A 461 -38.95 18.95 -21.20
C SER A 461 -39.63 19.14 -22.54
N ASP A 462 -40.94 18.88 -22.62
CA ASP A 462 -41.77 18.98 -23.83
C ASP A 462 -42.92 20.01 -23.72
N PRO A 463 -42.65 21.34 -23.88
CA PRO A 463 -43.63 22.41 -23.58
C PRO A 463 -44.89 22.51 -24.48
N PHE A 464 -45.20 21.43 -25.19
CA PHE A 464 -46.41 21.22 -25.97
C PHE A 464 -47.22 19.99 -25.51
N GLN A 465 -46.67 19.13 -24.65
CA GLN A 465 -47.32 18.02 -23.97
C GLN A 465 -48.07 17.15 -24.98
N VAL A 466 -47.30 16.56 -25.89
CA VAL A 466 -47.81 15.84 -27.07
C VAL A 466 -47.84 14.36 -26.79
N ASP A 467 -49.03 13.77 -26.84
CA ASP A 467 -49.29 12.34 -26.72
C ASP A 467 -50.04 11.89 -27.99
N GLY A 468 -49.45 10.93 -28.71
CA GLY A 468 -49.83 10.50 -30.05
C GLY A 468 -51.00 9.51 -30.11
N ASP A 469 -51.20 8.68 -29.08
CA ASP A 469 -52.13 7.55 -29.09
C ASP A 469 -53.04 7.42 -27.84
N GLY A 470 -52.67 8.00 -26.70
CA GLY A 470 -53.51 8.25 -25.55
C GLY A 470 -53.25 7.41 -24.30
N ASP A 471 -52.03 6.91 -24.05
CA ASP A 471 -51.72 6.12 -22.84
C ASP A 471 -51.45 6.98 -21.58
N GLY A 472 -50.66 8.05 -21.71
CA GLY A 472 -50.23 8.93 -20.61
C GLY A 472 -48.74 9.29 -20.60
N ARG A 473 -47.92 8.76 -21.51
CA ARG A 473 -46.52 9.16 -21.75
C ARG A 473 -46.47 10.06 -23.00
N GLY A 474 -45.51 11.00 -23.07
CA GLY A 474 -45.40 11.91 -24.20
C GLY A 474 -44.50 11.41 -25.34
N ASP A 475 -44.78 11.86 -26.58
CA ASP A 475 -44.06 11.65 -27.86
C ASP A 475 -42.52 11.83 -27.81
N ARG A 476 -41.99 12.34 -26.69
CA ARG A 476 -40.59 12.73 -26.49
C ARG A 476 -39.83 11.97 -25.40
N CYS A 477 -40.52 11.19 -24.58
CA CYS A 477 -39.94 10.29 -23.59
C CYS A 477 -40.48 8.87 -23.72
N ASP A 478 -41.50 8.65 -24.56
CA ASP A 478 -41.99 7.33 -24.90
C ASP A 478 -41.16 6.67 -26.01
N GLY A 479 -40.78 5.40 -25.79
CA GLY A 479 -40.13 4.54 -26.79
C GLY A 479 -41.11 4.08 -27.88
N CYS A 480 -42.42 4.09 -27.61
CA CYS A 480 -43.45 3.60 -28.51
C CYS A 480 -44.50 4.63 -29.01
N PRO A 481 -44.17 5.85 -29.55
CA PRO A 481 -45.12 6.97 -29.78
C PRO A 481 -46.25 6.80 -30.83
N ALA A 482 -46.63 5.58 -31.16
CA ALA A 482 -47.79 5.21 -31.96
C ALA A 482 -48.51 3.93 -31.47
N LEU A 483 -48.09 3.37 -30.33
CA LEU A 483 -48.65 2.19 -29.68
C LEU A 483 -48.68 2.36 -28.16
N ALA A 484 -49.82 2.85 -27.66
CA ALA A 484 -50.21 2.92 -26.25
C ALA A 484 -49.71 1.74 -25.40
N ALA A 485 -48.57 1.93 -24.74
CA ALA A 485 -47.72 0.89 -24.15
C ALA A 485 -48.07 0.68 -22.67
N PRO A 486 -48.60 -0.49 -22.26
CA PRO A 486 -48.93 -0.73 -20.85
C PRO A 486 -47.73 -0.92 -19.92
N ARG A 487 -46.51 -1.11 -20.45
CA ARG A 487 -45.28 -1.29 -19.67
C ARG A 487 -44.40 -0.04 -19.63
N HIS A 488 -44.06 0.49 -20.80
CA HIS A 488 -43.03 1.53 -20.99
C HIS A 488 -41.58 1.10 -20.63
N ASP A 489 -41.36 -0.20 -20.46
CA ASP A 489 -40.05 -0.81 -20.33
C ASP A 489 -39.25 -0.61 -21.66
N ASP A 490 -37.92 -0.60 -21.55
CA ASP A 490 -36.91 -0.31 -22.59
C ASP A 490 -35.62 -1.01 -22.10
N LEU A 491 -35.46 -2.29 -22.45
CA LEU A 491 -34.52 -3.19 -21.79
C LEU A 491 -33.07 -3.07 -22.31
N ASP A 492 -32.87 -2.92 -23.62
CA ASP A 492 -31.53 -2.76 -24.22
C ASP A 492 -31.02 -1.30 -24.22
N LEU A 493 -31.92 -0.32 -24.06
CA LEU A 493 -31.69 1.13 -24.08
C LEU A 493 -31.32 1.72 -25.45
N ASP A 494 -31.77 1.12 -26.57
CA ASP A 494 -31.81 1.75 -27.91
C ASP A 494 -32.67 3.03 -27.91
N GLY A 495 -33.75 3.03 -27.13
CA GLY A 495 -34.76 4.09 -27.07
C GLY A 495 -36.00 3.84 -27.94
N LEU A 496 -36.17 2.60 -28.42
CA LEU A 496 -37.46 1.96 -28.64
C LEU A 496 -37.98 1.44 -27.27
N GLY A 497 -38.74 0.35 -27.22
CA GLY A 497 -39.18 -0.24 -25.95
C GLY A 497 -40.08 -1.46 -26.14
N ASP A 498 -40.12 -2.35 -25.14
CA ASP A 498 -40.54 -3.75 -25.24
C ASP A 498 -41.97 -3.97 -25.81
N ASP A 499 -42.86 -2.98 -25.69
CA ASP A 499 -44.22 -3.07 -26.25
C ASP A 499 -44.23 -2.87 -27.78
N CYS A 500 -43.12 -2.44 -28.41
CA CYS A 500 -43.03 -2.08 -29.83
C CYS A 500 -41.69 -2.34 -30.55
N ASP A 501 -40.68 -2.94 -29.92
CA ASP A 501 -39.54 -3.50 -30.64
C ASP A 501 -39.91 -4.81 -31.38
N ASP A 502 -38.94 -5.41 -32.07
CA ASP A 502 -38.94 -6.80 -32.54
C ASP A 502 -37.69 -7.57 -32.00
N ASP A 503 -36.85 -7.00 -31.10
CA ASP A 503 -35.53 -7.49 -30.59
C ASP A 503 -35.30 -7.01 -29.12
N ASP A 504 -36.25 -7.29 -28.21
CA ASP A 504 -36.44 -6.66 -26.87
C ASP A 504 -35.17 -6.43 -26.00
N ASP A 505 -34.15 -7.31 -26.03
CA ASP A 505 -32.93 -7.19 -25.20
C ASP A 505 -31.63 -6.86 -25.96
N GLY A 506 -31.72 -6.68 -27.28
CA GLY A 506 -30.64 -6.20 -28.12
C GLY A 506 -29.52 -7.22 -28.41
N ASP A 507 -29.70 -8.51 -28.15
CA ASP A 507 -28.71 -9.54 -28.54
C ASP A 507 -28.53 -9.64 -30.08
N GLY A 508 -29.58 -9.34 -30.84
CA GLY A 508 -29.63 -9.42 -32.30
C GLY A 508 -30.44 -10.61 -32.86
N VAL A 509 -31.38 -11.17 -32.09
CA VAL A 509 -32.25 -12.30 -32.46
C VAL A 509 -33.71 -11.90 -32.22
N ASP A 510 -34.48 -11.66 -33.31
CA ASP A 510 -35.86 -11.18 -33.19
C ASP A 510 -36.71 -12.06 -32.22
N ASP A 511 -37.47 -11.48 -31.26
CA ASP A 511 -38.11 -12.18 -30.11
C ASP A 511 -39.11 -13.31 -30.48
N VAL A 512 -39.48 -13.40 -31.76
CA VAL A 512 -40.25 -14.48 -32.35
C VAL A 512 -39.43 -15.72 -32.76
N GLN A 513 -38.11 -15.67 -32.58
CA GLN A 513 -37.12 -16.73 -32.82
C GLN A 513 -36.26 -17.01 -31.58
N ASP A 514 -36.14 -16.01 -30.71
CA ASP A 514 -35.45 -16.07 -29.43
C ASP A 514 -36.09 -17.06 -28.43
N LEU A 515 -35.25 -17.67 -27.60
CA LEU A 515 -35.59 -18.53 -26.46
C LEU A 515 -35.71 -17.75 -25.15
N CYS A 516 -34.97 -16.64 -25.01
CA CYS A 516 -34.91 -15.77 -23.83
C CYS A 516 -35.12 -14.28 -24.15
N PRO A 517 -36.31 -13.85 -24.63
CA PRO A 517 -36.53 -12.50 -25.17
C PRO A 517 -36.59 -11.35 -24.16
N LEU A 518 -35.89 -11.48 -23.03
CA LEU A 518 -35.72 -10.49 -21.96
C LEU A 518 -34.39 -10.71 -21.20
N ALA A 519 -33.41 -11.43 -21.79
CA ALA A 519 -32.14 -11.81 -21.16
C ALA A 519 -31.08 -12.19 -22.24
N PRO A 520 -30.18 -11.27 -22.63
CA PRO A 520 -29.50 -11.31 -23.93
C PRO A 520 -28.53 -12.49 -24.10
N ASP A 521 -28.80 -13.33 -25.10
CA ASP A 521 -28.27 -14.69 -25.29
C ASP A 521 -28.01 -14.96 -26.79
N ALA A 522 -27.15 -14.16 -27.43
CA ALA A 522 -26.92 -14.26 -28.88
C ALA A 522 -26.30 -15.61 -29.37
N ALA A 523 -26.03 -16.53 -28.45
CA ALA A 523 -25.67 -17.91 -28.70
C ALA A 523 -26.90 -18.84 -28.84
N GLN A 524 -28.02 -18.49 -28.21
CA GLN A 524 -29.30 -19.19 -28.16
C GLN A 524 -29.11 -20.61 -27.63
N ALA A 525 -28.64 -20.68 -26.38
CA ALA A 525 -28.33 -21.92 -25.69
C ALA A 525 -29.61 -22.59 -25.13
N ASP A 526 -29.65 -23.92 -25.23
CA ASP A 526 -30.81 -24.77 -24.92
C ASP A 526 -30.27 -26.14 -24.49
N LEU A 527 -29.80 -26.23 -23.24
CA LEU A 527 -29.04 -27.39 -22.74
C LEU A 527 -29.90 -28.66 -22.60
N ASP A 528 -31.06 -28.59 -21.95
CA ASP A 528 -31.97 -29.73 -21.75
C ASP A 528 -32.83 -30.05 -23.01
N HIS A 529 -33.14 -29.03 -23.82
CA HIS A 529 -34.04 -29.03 -24.98
C HIS A 529 -35.56 -28.94 -24.68
N ASP A 530 -35.98 -28.21 -23.63
CA ASP A 530 -37.35 -27.76 -23.36
C ASP A 530 -37.83 -26.71 -24.39
N ALA A 531 -36.90 -25.84 -24.84
CA ALA A 531 -37.11 -24.60 -25.59
C ALA A 531 -37.62 -23.39 -24.77
N LEU A 532 -37.24 -23.33 -23.49
CA LEU A 532 -36.69 -22.11 -22.88
C LEU A 532 -35.19 -22.01 -23.27
N GLY A 533 -34.43 -21.04 -22.78
CA GLY A 533 -32.99 -20.93 -23.04
C GLY A 533 -32.18 -20.74 -21.77
N ASP A 534 -30.89 -21.09 -21.81
CA ASP A 534 -30.02 -21.14 -20.62
C ASP A 534 -29.90 -19.79 -19.87
N ALA A 535 -30.15 -18.66 -20.55
CA ALA A 535 -30.09 -17.33 -19.92
C ALA A 535 -31.36 -16.96 -19.12
N CYS A 536 -32.42 -17.77 -19.20
CA CYS A 536 -33.72 -17.47 -18.60
C CYS A 536 -34.50 -18.68 -18.07
N ASP A 537 -33.90 -19.87 -18.04
CA ASP A 537 -34.42 -20.99 -17.24
C ASP A 537 -34.13 -20.78 -15.73
N ASP A 538 -34.80 -21.59 -14.90
CA ASP A 538 -34.55 -21.73 -13.47
C ASP A 538 -33.78 -23.04 -13.15
N ASP A 539 -33.64 -24.01 -14.09
CA ASP A 539 -33.16 -25.40 -13.90
C ASP A 539 -32.44 -25.92 -15.18
N ASP A 540 -31.25 -25.37 -15.50
CA ASP A 540 -30.52 -25.45 -16.80
C ASP A 540 -30.37 -26.88 -17.41
N ASP A 541 -30.44 -27.95 -16.61
CA ASP A 541 -30.27 -29.35 -17.04
C ASP A 541 -31.41 -30.35 -16.71
N ASP A 542 -32.56 -29.85 -16.22
CA ASP A 542 -33.78 -30.61 -15.83
C ASP A 542 -33.53 -31.76 -14.82
N ASP A 543 -32.59 -31.59 -13.87
CA ASP A 543 -32.39 -32.56 -12.76
C ASP A 543 -33.36 -32.42 -11.59
N LEU A 544 -34.06 -31.28 -11.52
CA LEU A 544 -35.00 -30.84 -10.49
C LEU A 544 -34.35 -30.10 -9.29
N VAL A 545 -33.16 -29.52 -9.48
CA VAL A 545 -32.49 -28.61 -8.54
C VAL A 545 -32.07 -27.33 -9.26
N GLY A 546 -32.99 -26.38 -9.38
CA GLY A 546 -32.71 -25.10 -10.03
C GLY A 546 -31.45 -24.33 -9.57
N ASP A 547 -30.77 -23.71 -10.54
CA ASP A 547 -29.37 -23.29 -10.58
C ASP A 547 -28.86 -22.57 -9.32
N ALA A 548 -29.69 -21.68 -8.77
CA ALA A 548 -29.37 -20.90 -7.57
C ALA A 548 -29.20 -21.75 -6.29
N LEU A 549 -29.41 -23.08 -6.38
CA LEU A 549 -29.17 -24.08 -5.35
C LEU A 549 -28.35 -25.29 -5.86
N ASP A 550 -27.89 -25.27 -7.11
CA ASP A 550 -27.12 -26.36 -7.71
C ASP A 550 -25.60 -26.14 -7.56
N THR A 551 -24.86 -27.23 -7.42
CA THR A 551 -23.39 -27.27 -7.41
C THR A 551 -22.78 -27.59 -8.80
N CYS A 552 -23.62 -27.98 -9.77
CA CYS A 552 -23.32 -28.11 -11.20
C CYS A 552 -24.55 -27.75 -12.06
N PRO A 553 -24.97 -26.48 -12.15
CA PRO A 553 -26.17 -26.09 -12.91
C PRO A 553 -26.25 -26.64 -14.34
N ARG A 554 -25.10 -26.95 -14.96
CA ARG A 554 -24.98 -27.38 -16.37
C ARG A 554 -24.62 -28.88 -16.54
N ALA A 555 -24.76 -29.73 -15.51
CA ALA A 555 -24.30 -31.12 -15.54
C ALA A 555 -24.98 -32.13 -14.57
N PHE A 556 -26.29 -32.33 -14.69
CA PHE A 556 -27.20 -33.30 -14.04
C PHE A 556 -26.56 -34.11 -12.90
N ASN A 557 -26.75 -33.66 -11.65
CA ASN A 557 -26.03 -34.16 -10.48
C ASN A 557 -26.91 -34.59 -9.28
N ALA A 558 -28.25 -34.47 -9.39
CA ALA A 558 -29.42 -34.46 -8.48
C ALA A 558 -29.36 -35.07 -7.05
N GLU A 559 -28.33 -35.84 -6.72
CA GLU A 559 -27.97 -36.17 -5.34
C GLU A 559 -27.11 -35.07 -4.68
N GLN A 560 -26.66 -34.04 -5.43
CA GLN A 560 -25.91 -32.85 -4.96
C GLN A 560 -24.70 -33.25 -4.10
N GLY A 561 -23.77 -33.97 -4.74
CA GLY A 561 -22.53 -34.44 -4.13
C GLY A 561 -21.42 -33.40 -4.26
N ASP A 562 -20.74 -33.12 -3.16
CA ASP A 562 -19.56 -32.27 -3.03
C ASP A 562 -18.65 -33.00 -2.01
N VAL A 563 -17.42 -33.33 -2.41
CA VAL A 563 -16.52 -34.21 -1.64
C VAL A 563 -15.58 -33.45 -0.69
N ASP A 564 -15.18 -32.22 -1.00
CA ASP A 564 -14.18 -31.48 -0.22
C ASP A 564 -14.61 -30.09 0.28
N GLY A 565 -15.68 -29.50 -0.27
CA GLY A 565 -16.42 -28.39 0.33
C GLY A 565 -16.22 -27.02 -0.31
N ASP A 566 -15.91 -26.94 -1.61
CA ASP A 566 -15.67 -25.69 -2.33
C ASP A 566 -16.93 -25.07 -2.98
N ALA A 567 -18.01 -25.87 -3.08
CA ALA A 567 -19.32 -25.63 -3.69
C ALA A 567 -19.48 -25.94 -5.19
N VAL A 568 -18.49 -26.57 -5.83
CA VAL A 568 -18.64 -27.28 -7.10
C VAL A 568 -19.04 -28.73 -6.81
N GLY A 569 -19.79 -29.37 -7.72
CA GLY A 569 -20.33 -30.71 -7.51
C GLY A 569 -19.51 -31.82 -8.17
N ASP A 570 -19.49 -33.01 -7.54
CA ASP A 570 -18.85 -34.30 -7.95
C ASP A 570 -19.07 -34.72 -9.43
N ALA A 571 -19.97 -34.06 -10.17
CA ALA A 571 -20.36 -34.35 -11.54
C ALA A 571 -19.74 -33.40 -12.59
N CYS A 572 -19.35 -32.18 -12.19
CA CYS A 572 -18.72 -31.15 -13.03
C CYS A 572 -17.31 -30.76 -12.55
N ASP A 573 -17.02 -31.02 -11.27
CA ASP A 573 -15.73 -30.82 -10.62
C ASP A 573 -14.57 -31.53 -11.35
N LEU A 574 -13.59 -30.74 -11.78
CA LEU A 574 -12.38 -31.16 -12.49
C LEU A 574 -11.26 -31.65 -11.55
N CYS A 575 -11.36 -31.36 -10.24
CA CYS A 575 -10.42 -31.78 -9.20
C CYS A 575 -11.10 -32.33 -7.92
N PRO A 576 -11.86 -33.47 -7.94
CA PRO A 576 -12.72 -33.96 -6.84
C PRO A 576 -12.07 -34.48 -5.55
N ALA A 577 -11.05 -33.79 -5.07
CA ALA A 577 -10.35 -33.94 -3.80
C ALA A 577 -9.48 -32.70 -3.42
N VAL A 578 -9.46 -31.64 -4.24
CA VAL A 578 -8.64 -30.42 -4.09
C VAL A 578 -9.42 -29.16 -4.50
N GLY A 579 -10.58 -28.94 -3.89
CA GLY A 579 -11.51 -27.83 -4.14
C GLY A 579 -10.92 -26.49 -4.63
N ASP A 580 -11.36 -26.12 -5.84
CA ASP A 580 -11.01 -24.96 -6.64
C ASP A 580 -12.28 -24.37 -7.30
N PRO A 581 -12.98 -23.42 -6.65
CA PRO A 581 -14.24 -22.86 -7.16
C PRO A 581 -14.15 -22.19 -8.53
N ASP A 582 -12.94 -21.88 -8.99
CA ASP A 582 -12.64 -21.23 -10.26
C ASP A 582 -12.45 -22.23 -11.42
N GLN A 583 -12.43 -23.56 -11.15
CA GLN A 583 -12.48 -24.69 -12.10
C GLN A 583 -11.67 -24.48 -13.39
N SER A 584 -10.41 -24.11 -13.24
CA SER A 584 -9.54 -23.75 -14.36
C SER A 584 -8.90 -24.98 -15.00
N ASP A 585 -9.06 -25.12 -16.32
CA ASP A 585 -8.41 -26.13 -17.18
C ASP A 585 -7.82 -25.40 -18.39
N ARG A 586 -6.53 -25.06 -18.33
CA ARG A 586 -5.85 -24.25 -19.37
C ARG A 586 -5.69 -24.98 -20.70
N ASP A 587 -5.54 -26.31 -20.69
CA ASP A 587 -5.16 -27.09 -21.88
C ASP A 587 -6.28 -27.93 -22.51
N LEU A 588 -7.43 -28.00 -21.82
CA LEU A 588 -8.71 -28.59 -22.20
C LEU A 588 -8.69 -30.13 -22.30
N ASP A 589 -8.02 -30.78 -21.34
CA ASP A 589 -7.94 -32.23 -21.23
C ASP A 589 -9.01 -32.87 -20.33
N GLY A 590 -9.58 -32.10 -19.39
CA GLY A 590 -10.57 -32.55 -18.41
C GLY A 590 -10.01 -32.81 -17.00
N LEU A 591 -8.87 -32.21 -16.65
CA LEU A 591 -8.31 -32.11 -15.30
C LEU A 591 -8.10 -30.62 -14.97
N GLY A 592 -8.29 -30.23 -13.71
CA GLY A 592 -8.09 -28.84 -13.29
C GLY A 592 -6.62 -28.52 -12.96
N ASP A 593 -6.20 -27.28 -13.25
CA ASP A 593 -4.88 -26.69 -13.02
C ASP A 593 -4.29 -26.95 -11.61
N VAL A 594 -5.14 -27.14 -10.59
CA VAL A 594 -4.72 -27.36 -9.19
C VAL A 594 -4.39 -28.83 -8.87
N CYS A 595 -4.87 -29.77 -9.68
CA CYS A 595 -4.68 -31.21 -9.47
C CYS A 595 -3.97 -31.93 -10.63
N ASP A 596 -3.84 -31.29 -11.79
CA ASP A 596 -3.00 -31.76 -12.88
C ASP A 596 -1.49 -31.49 -12.64
N LEU A 597 -0.65 -32.38 -13.14
CA LEU A 597 0.81 -32.30 -13.10
C LEU A 597 1.41 -31.69 -14.39
N CYS A 598 0.59 -31.45 -15.42
CA CYS A 598 0.98 -30.87 -16.71
C CYS A 598 0.08 -29.73 -17.25
N PRO A 599 -0.26 -28.65 -16.49
CA PRO A 599 -1.34 -27.69 -16.85
C PRO A 599 -1.15 -26.83 -18.13
N ASP A 600 -0.24 -27.21 -19.02
CA ASP A 600 0.05 -26.56 -20.30
C ASP A 600 0.08 -27.61 -21.46
N ALA A 601 -0.17 -28.90 -21.21
CA ALA A 601 0.18 -30.02 -22.08
C ALA A 601 -0.63 -31.34 -21.82
N PRO A 602 -1.72 -31.61 -22.58
CA PRO A 602 -2.74 -32.60 -22.24
C PRO A 602 -2.26 -34.05 -21.98
N ASP A 603 -2.49 -34.57 -20.77
CA ASP A 603 -2.37 -35.98 -20.36
C ASP A 603 -3.50 -36.41 -19.38
N PRO A 604 -4.74 -36.69 -19.86
CA PRO A 604 -5.92 -37.02 -19.03
C PRO A 604 -5.82 -38.34 -18.24
N GLU A 605 -4.63 -38.93 -18.16
CA GLU A 605 -4.33 -40.13 -17.39
C GLU A 605 -3.39 -39.87 -16.20
N ASP A 606 -3.03 -38.59 -15.94
CA ASP A 606 -2.20 -38.03 -14.84
C ASP A 606 -1.13 -39.00 -14.30
N ARG A 607 0.06 -38.95 -14.90
CA ARG A 607 1.10 -39.97 -14.65
C ARG A 607 2.45 -39.40 -14.25
N ASP A 608 2.65 -39.17 -12.96
CA ASP A 608 4.00 -39.23 -12.40
C ASP A 608 4.48 -40.70 -12.32
N ARG A 609 5.46 -41.07 -13.16
CA ARG A 609 6.00 -42.43 -13.22
C ARG A 609 7.12 -42.70 -12.23
N ASP A 610 7.89 -41.69 -11.82
CA ASP A 610 9.13 -41.89 -11.07
C ASP A 610 9.21 -41.16 -9.72
N GLY A 611 8.28 -40.25 -9.43
CA GLY A 611 8.00 -39.64 -8.15
C GLY A 611 8.60 -38.24 -7.96
N ASP A 612 8.58 -37.40 -8.99
CA ASP A 612 9.17 -36.05 -8.99
C ASP A 612 8.16 -34.88 -9.03
N ALA A 613 6.88 -35.19 -9.31
CA ALA A 613 5.76 -34.26 -9.47
C ALA A 613 5.75 -33.40 -10.76
N ARG A 614 6.30 -33.91 -11.87
CA ARG A 614 5.80 -33.66 -13.23
C ARG A 614 5.09 -34.89 -13.79
N GLY A 615 4.15 -34.69 -14.72
CA GLY A 615 3.45 -35.78 -15.42
C GLY A 615 4.18 -36.26 -16.69
N ASP A 616 3.99 -37.53 -17.04
CA ASP A 616 4.58 -38.21 -18.22
C ASP A 616 4.35 -37.46 -19.56
N GLY A 617 3.34 -36.60 -19.65
CA GLY A 617 3.01 -35.78 -20.82
C GLY A 617 3.88 -34.53 -21.02
N CYS A 618 4.34 -33.90 -19.93
CA CYS A 618 5.12 -32.66 -19.93
C CYS A 618 6.55 -32.83 -19.40
N ASP A 619 6.87 -33.96 -18.78
CA ASP A 619 8.22 -34.33 -18.36
C ASP A 619 9.12 -34.70 -19.56
N ASN A 620 10.28 -34.04 -19.69
CA ASN A 620 11.29 -34.36 -20.69
C ASN A 620 12.26 -35.49 -20.30
N CYS A 621 12.16 -36.06 -19.09
CA CYS A 621 12.78 -37.33 -18.70
C CYS A 621 11.87 -38.33 -17.92
N PRO A 622 10.78 -38.88 -18.53
CA PRO A 622 9.76 -39.75 -17.87
C PRO A 622 10.19 -41.10 -17.25
N ASP A 623 11.48 -41.32 -17.00
CA ASP A 623 12.02 -42.46 -16.24
C ASP A 623 13.15 -42.01 -15.24
N LEU A 624 13.43 -40.70 -15.08
CA LEU A 624 14.50 -40.15 -14.22
C LEU A 624 14.30 -38.69 -13.70
N GLN A 625 13.59 -38.53 -12.57
CA GLN A 625 13.48 -37.37 -11.66
C GLN A 625 14.38 -36.15 -12.00
N ASN A 626 13.76 -35.10 -12.54
CA ASN A 626 14.38 -33.88 -13.03
C ASN A 626 13.43 -32.66 -12.95
N VAL A 627 12.89 -32.36 -11.76
CA VAL A 627 11.99 -31.23 -11.44
C VAL A 627 12.36 -29.87 -12.08
N ASP A 628 13.65 -29.63 -12.40
CA ASP A 628 14.11 -28.42 -13.09
C ASP A 628 13.99 -28.44 -14.62
N GLN A 629 13.54 -29.56 -15.20
CA GLN A 629 13.14 -29.79 -16.60
C GLN A 629 14.11 -29.24 -17.65
N ARG A 630 15.42 -29.23 -17.33
CA ARG A 630 16.44 -28.65 -18.21
C ARG A 630 16.71 -29.52 -19.43
N ASP A 631 16.52 -28.90 -20.59
CA ASP A 631 16.89 -29.36 -21.94
C ASP A 631 17.72 -28.24 -22.57
N ALA A 632 19.05 -28.44 -22.64
CA ALA A 632 20.00 -27.40 -23.05
C ALA A 632 20.33 -27.37 -24.56
N ASP A 633 19.89 -28.35 -25.36
CA ASP A 633 19.99 -28.29 -26.83
C ASP A 633 18.63 -28.31 -27.57
N PHE A 634 17.53 -28.26 -26.80
CA PHE A 634 16.13 -28.06 -27.23
C PHE A 634 15.61 -29.17 -28.15
N ASP A 635 15.98 -30.41 -27.82
CA ASP A 635 15.64 -31.67 -28.50
C ASP A 635 14.32 -32.30 -27.98
N LEU A 636 13.79 -31.80 -26.85
CA LEU A 636 12.69 -32.32 -26.04
C LEU A 636 13.02 -33.60 -25.24
N VAL A 637 14.31 -33.81 -24.95
CA VAL A 637 14.81 -34.83 -24.02
C VAL A 637 15.76 -34.16 -23.03
N GLY A 638 15.45 -34.23 -21.74
CA GLY A 638 16.20 -33.47 -20.72
C GLY A 638 17.66 -33.92 -20.52
N ASP A 639 18.50 -32.99 -20.06
CA ASP A 639 19.94 -33.12 -19.80
C ASP A 639 20.33 -34.41 -19.04
N LEU A 640 19.43 -34.89 -18.17
CA LEU A 640 19.67 -36.04 -17.28
C LEU A 640 19.41 -37.39 -17.94
N CYS A 641 18.57 -37.46 -18.99
CA CYS A 641 18.23 -38.68 -19.70
C CYS A 641 18.76 -38.73 -21.15
N ASP A 642 19.11 -37.59 -21.76
CA ASP A 642 19.66 -37.57 -23.11
C ASP A 642 21.11 -38.15 -23.20
N PRO A 643 21.36 -39.15 -24.08
CA PRO A 643 22.69 -39.65 -24.36
C PRO A 643 23.56 -38.77 -25.30
N VAL A 644 23.06 -37.66 -25.85
CA VAL A 644 23.78 -36.77 -26.79
C VAL A 644 24.48 -35.59 -26.08
N PHE A 645 23.92 -35.06 -24.99
CA PHE A 645 24.41 -33.95 -24.16
C PHE A 645 25.85 -34.18 -23.69
N ALA A 646 26.18 -35.42 -23.33
CA ALA A 646 27.54 -35.88 -23.02
C ALA A 646 28.55 -35.80 -24.19
N PHE A 647 28.14 -35.24 -25.34
CA PHE A 647 28.91 -35.03 -26.55
C PHE A 647 28.95 -33.57 -27.05
N LEU A 648 28.48 -32.59 -26.27
CA LEU A 648 28.52 -31.15 -26.57
C LEU A 648 29.94 -30.50 -26.43
N PRO A 649 30.12 -29.22 -26.82
CA PRO A 649 31.25 -28.39 -26.39
C PRO A 649 31.16 -28.00 -24.89
N ASP A 650 32.13 -27.24 -24.38
CA ASP A 650 32.26 -26.78 -22.98
C ASP A 650 33.30 -25.63 -22.96
N LEU A 651 32.90 -24.40 -22.62
CA LEU A 651 33.62 -23.14 -22.83
C LEU A 651 34.17 -22.54 -21.52
N VAL A 652 35.37 -22.94 -21.12
CA VAL A 652 36.06 -22.27 -19.99
C VAL A 652 36.73 -20.96 -20.39
N ILE A 653 36.70 -19.98 -19.48
CA ILE A 653 37.61 -18.82 -19.49
C ILE A 653 38.90 -19.17 -18.72
N ASP A 654 40.08 -18.89 -19.30
CA ASP A 654 41.35 -19.03 -18.57
C ASP A 654 41.59 -17.84 -17.61
N GLY A 655 41.04 -17.97 -16.39
CA GLY A 655 41.18 -16.98 -15.32
C GLY A 655 42.62 -16.74 -14.85
N ASP A 656 43.55 -17.69 -15.02
CA ASP A 656 44.97 -17.48 -14.71
C ASP A 656 45.57 -16.42 -15.66
N VAL A 657 45.13 -16.38 -16.92
CA VAL A 657 45.59 -15.39 -17.91
C VAL A 657 44.98 -14.00 -17.66
N VAL A 658 43.68 -13.93 -17.34
CA VAL A 658 43.03 -12.67 -16.91
C VAL A 658 43.75 -12.07 -15.70
N ALA A 659 44.12 -12.90 -14.72
CA ALA A 659 44.78 -12.47 -13.48
C ALA A 659 46.24 -12.02 -13.62
N GLN A 660 46.94 -12.41 -14.69
CA GLN A 660 48.38 -12.14 -14.86
C GLN A 660 48.70 -10.83 -15.59
N ASP A 661 47.89 -10.46 -16.59
CA ASP A 661 48.24 -9.42 -17.58
C ASP A 661 47.16 -8.32 -17.71
N TYR A 662 46.30 -8.11 -16.70
CA TYR A 662 45.37 -6.99 -16.67
C TYR A 662 46.09 -5.64 -16.49
N ILE A 663 45.51 -4.57 -17.05
CA ILE A 663 46.08 -3.21 -17.07
C ILE A 663 44.95 -2.20 -16.83
N VAL A 664 45.12 -1.35 -15.82
CA VAL A 664 44.32 -0.13 -15.66
C VAL A 664 45.02 1.03 -16.38
N GLN A 665 44.32 1.68 -17.31
CA GLN A 665 44.91 2.74 -18.15
C GLN A 665 43.87 3.76 -18.63
N PHE A 666 44.33 4.98 -18.94
CA PHE A 666 43.50 6.02 -19.55
C PHE A 666 43.56 5.94 -21.08
N GLN A 667 42.39 5.89 -21.73
CA GLN A 667 42.23 5.84 -23.19
C GLN A 667 41.31 6.99 -23.66
N ASP A 668 41.68 7.69 -24.73
CA ASP A 668 40.91 8.80 -25.31
C ASP A 668 39.99 8.28 -26.43
N ILE A 669 38.73 8.03 -26.08
CA ILE A 669 37.67 7.56 -26.98
C ILE A 669 37.19 8.72 -27.86
N ALA A 670 38.07 9.14 -28.77
CA ALA A 670 37.81 10.19 -29.75
C ALA A 670 36.90 9.69 -30.88
N GLY A 671 36.28 10.61 -31.64
CA GLY A 671 35.24 10.34 -32.65
C GLY A 671 35.64 9.57 -33.92
N PHE A 672 36.63 8.67 -33.84
CA PHE A 672 36.85 7.55 -34.77
C PHE A 672 36.63 6.18 -34.11
N ASP A 673 36.46 6.13 -32.78
CA ASP A 673 36.26 4.94 -31.95
C ASP A 673 34.85 4.98 -31.32
N LEU A 674 33.85 5.42 -32.12
CA LEU A 674 32.45 5.51 -31.69
C LEU A 674 31.83 4.14 -31.44
N CYS A 675 32.38 3.08 -32.02
CA CYS A 675 31.92 1.70 -31.85
C CYS A 675 31.87 1.30 -30.36
N ALA A 676 32.90 1.65 -29.58
CA ALA A 676 32.93 1.37 -28.15
C ALA A 676 31.83 2.10 -27.35
N VAL A 677 31.22 3.15 -27.91
CA VAL A 677 30.09 3.88 -27.31
C VAL A 677 28.75 3.34 -27.83
N GLU A 678 28.66 3.01 -29.12
CA GLU A 678 27.47 2.43 -29.77
C GLU A 678 27.19 1.01 -29.26
N GLU A 679 28.23 0.21 -29.08
CA GLU A 679 28.21 -1.14 -28.51
C GLU A 679 28.27 -1.10 -26.96
N ALA A 680 28.00 0.06 -26.33
CA ALA A 680 27.92 0.26 -24.88
C ALA A 680 29.13 -0.21 -24.02
N CYS A 681 30.31 -0.39 -24.64
CA CYS A 681 31.54 -0.86 -24.00
C CYS A 681 32.26 0.21 -23.16
N VAL A 682 31.84 1.48 -23.25
CA VAL A 682 32.24 2.60 -22.37
C VAL A 682 31.05 3.53 -22.14
N GLY A 683 31.02 4.20 -20.98
CA GLY A 683 29.94 5.13 -20.60
C GLY A 683 29.89 6.45 -21.38
N GLY A 684 30.71 6.62 -22.42
CA GLY A 684 30.70 7.78 -23.31
C GLY A 684 32.05 8.11 -23.97
N PRO A 685 32.07 9.07 -24.90
CA PRO A 685 33.28 9.49 -25.61
C PRO A 685 34.20 10.38 -24.75
N GLY A 686 35.47 10.46 -25.15
CA GLY A 686 36.53 11.23 -24.48
C GLY A 686 37.44 10.37 -23.61
N LEU A 687 38.15 10.98 -22.68
CA LEU A 687 39.14 10.30 -21.84
C LEU A 687 38.46 9.42 -20.78
N ARG A 688 38.44 8.10 -21.00
CA ARG A 688 37.94 7.08 -20.05
C ARG A 688 39.11 6.40 -19.34
N LYS A 689 38.89 5.86 -18.15
CA LYS A 689 39.81 4.96 -17.42
C LYS A 689 39.28 3.54 -17.60
N LEU A 690 40.06 2.66 -18.23
CA LEU A 690 39.63 1.31 -18.58
C LEU A 690 40.49 0.28 -17.82
N LEU A 691 39.83 -0.73 -17.27
CA LEU A 691 40.44 -1.97 -16.80
C LEU A 691 40.41 -2.94 -17.98
N THR A 692 41.51 -3.05 -18.72
CA THR A 692 41.63 -3.97 -19.87
C THR A 692 42.38 -5.24 -19.47
N PHE A 693 42.00 -6.38 -20.04
CA PHE A 693 42.55 -7.69 -19.67
C PHE A 693 42.60 -8.61 -20.90
N PRO A 694 43.47 -9.63 -20.95
CA PRO A 694 43.39 -10.65 -21.98
C PRO A 694 42.27 -11.64 -21.67
N GLY A 695 41.57 -12.11 -22.70
CA GLY A 695 40.61 -13.20 -22.61
C GLY A 695 41.10 -14.42 -23.42
N ILE A 696 41.02 -15.61 -22.84
CA ILE A 696 41.15 -16.88 -23.56
C ILE A 696 39.90 -17.69 -23.25
N ILE A 697 39.11 -17.98 -24.27
CA ILE A 697 37.87 -18.77 -24.17
C ILE A 697 38.11 -20.07 -24.94
N ALA A 698 38.06 -21.19 -24.24
CA ALA A 698 38.55 -22.46 -24.74
C ALA A 698 37.49 -23.56 -24.69
N ASN A 699 37.29 -24.25 -25.81
CA ASN A 699 36.43 -25.42 -25.85
C ASN A 699 37.19 -26.64 -25.32
N ILE A 700 36.84 -27.11 -24.12
CA ILE A 700 37.45 -28.27 -23.47
C ILE A 700 36.63 -29.56 -23.58
N GLY A 701 35.42 -29.47 -24.17
CA GLY A 701 34.37 -30.49 -24.16
C GLY A 701 34.63 -31.72 -25.02
N ALA A 702 33.53 -32.32 -25.51
CA ALA A 702 33.55 -33.57 -26.27
C ALA A 702 33.49 -33.36 -27.79
N ALA A 703 32.81 -32.32 -28.27
CA ALA A 703 32.71 -31.92 -29.68
C ALA A 703 33.22 -30.49 -29.95
N ASP A 704 33.21 -30.12 -31.23
CA ASP A 704 33.54 -28.79 -31.74
C ASP A 704 32.33 -27.87 -31.60
N LEU A 705 32.53 -26.64 -31.10
CA LEU A 705 31.49 -25.61 -31.16
C LEU A 705 31.38 -25.13 -32.61
N CYS A 706 30.26 -25.45 -33.26
CA CYS A 706 29.92 -24.99 -34.59
C CYS A 706 28.79 -23.95 -34.50
N LEU A 707 29.06 -22.67 -34.75
CA LEU A 707 27.99 -21.68 -34.84
C LEU A 707 27.48 -21.57 -36.29
N PRO A 708 26.18 -21.85 -36.55
CA PRO A 708 25.58 -21.63 -37.87
C PRO A 708 25.51 -20.14 -38.20
N GLY A 709 25.37 -19.80 -39.48
CA GLY A 709 25.40 -18.38 -39.89
C GLY A 709 24.15 -17.59 -39.43
N PRO A 710 24.20 -16.25 -39.37
CA PRO A 710 23.06 -15.39 -39.02
C PRO A 710 21.86 -15.41 -40.02
N ASN A 711 21.90 -16.27 -41.05
CA ASN A 711 20.74 -16.57 -41.91
C ASN A 711 20.10 -17.92 -41.59
N GLU A 712 20.74 -18.72 -40.72
CA GLU A 712 20.38 -20.08 -40.33
C GLU A 712 19.98 -20.14 -38.85
N LEU A 713 20.49 -19.22 -38.01
CA LEU A 713 20.10 -18.99 -36.62
C LEU A 713 20.13 -17.47 -36.29
N PRO A 714 19.26 -16.63 -36.89
CA PRO A 714 19.29 -15.17 -36.72
C PRO A 714 19.16 -14.68 -35.26
N GLU A 715 18.48 -15.44 -34.41
CA GLU A 715 18.22 -15.15 -32.99
C GLU A 715 19.49 -15.10 -32.13
N ALA A 716 20.49 -15.93 -32.42
CA ALA A 716 21.77 -15.95 -31.72
C ALA A 716 22.70 -14.78 -32.09
N TYR A 717 22.28 -13.92 -33.01
CA TYR A 717 23.10 -12.85 -33.59
C TYR A 717 22.49 -11.45 -33.41
N GLU A 718 23.34 -10.43 -33.50
CA GLU A 718 23.01 -9.02 -33.46
C GLU A 718 23.84 -8.28 -34.51
N PHE A 719 23.27 -7.34 -35.28
CA PHE A 719 24.01 -6.65 -36.34
C PHE A 719 24.67 -5.36 -35.82
N SER A 720 26.00 -5.33 -35.67
CA SER A 720 26.76 -4.11 -35.36
C SER A 720 26.76 -3.16 -36.58
N PRO A 721 26.13 -1.97 -36.49
CA PRO A 721 26.14 -0.99 -37.58
C PRO A 721 27.53 -0.36 -37.75
N CYS A 722 28.25 -0.16 -36.64
CA CYS A 722 29.63 0.33 -36.62
C CYS A 722 30.61 -0.53 -37.41
N HIS A 723 30.47 -1.86 -37.34
CA HIS A 723 31.38 -2.80 -38.01
C HIS A 723 30.80 -3.46 -39.27
N MET A 724 29.52 -3.22 -39.57
CA MET A 724 28.77 -3.71 -40.74
C MET A 724 28.70 -5.24 -40.84
N HIS A 725 28.61 -5.93 -39.70
CA HIS A 725 28.51 -7.38 -39.62
C HIS A 725 27.76 -7.82 -38.35
N HIS A 726 27.39 -9.10 -38.31
CA HIS A 726 26.75 -9.68 -37.13
C HIS A 726 27.80 -10.10 -36.08
N HIS A 727 27.46 -9.89 -34.81
CA HIS A 727 28.11 -10.46 -33.64
C HIS A 727 27.22 -11.55 -33.03
N VAL A 728 27.81 -12.54 -32.38
CA VAL A 728 27.12 -13.44 -31.45
C VAL A 728 26.65 -12.62 -30.26
N ARG A 729 25.34 -12.71 -29.94
CA ARG A 729 24.69 -11.92 -28.89
C ARG A 729 25.21 -12.34 -27.51
N ASP A 730 25.49 -11.35 -26.66
CA ASP A 730 25.96 -11.48 -25.26
C ASP A 730 27.04 -12.56 -24.99
N PHE A 731 27.92 -12.80 -25.96
CA PHE A 731 28.87 -13.92 -25.93
C PHE A 731 29.74 -13.99 -24.66
N ALA A 732 30.13 -12.84 -24.08
CA ALA A 732 30.78 -12.78 -22.78
C ALA A 732 30.44 -11.49 -22.02
N ARG A 733 30.31 -11.58 -20.69
CA ARG A 733 29.83 -10.50 -19.81
C ARG A 733 30.75 -10.31 -18.61
N TYR A 734 31.00 -9.06 -18.23
CA TYR A 734 32.00 -8.65 -17.25
C TYR A 734 31.38 -7.78 -16.14
N ARG A 735 31.68 -8.07 -14.88
CA ARG A 735 31.22 -7.27 -13.73
C ARG A 735 32.38 -7.02 -12.78
N LEU A 736 32.54 -5.78 -12.31
CA LEU A 736 33.49 -5.43 -11.26
C LEU A 736 32.72 -5.35 -9.94
N LEU A 737 33.10 -6.20 -8.99
CA LEU A 737 32.43 -6.37 -7.70
C LEU A 737 33.28 -5.76 -6.57
N ASP A 738 32.64 -5.05 -5.64
CA ASP A 738 33.27 -4.56 -4.41
C ASP A 738 33.40 -5.62 -3.31
N ALA A 739 33.81 -5.21 -2.10
CA ALA A 739 34.01 -6.12 -0.97
C ALA A 739 32.68 -6.66 -0.39
N GLU A 740 31.58 -5.98 -0.68
CA GLU A 740 30.20 -6.33 -0.34
C GLU A 740 29.50 -7.12 -1.47
N GLY A 741 30.20 -7.35 -2.60
CA GLY A 741 29.72 -8.10 -3.75
C GLY A 741 28.83 -7.31 -4.71
N GLN A 742 28.71 -5.98 -4.56
CA GLN A 742 27.90 -5.12 -5.40
C GLN A 742 28.61 -4.81 -6.73
N ILE A 743 27.86 -4.74 -7.83
CA ILE A 743 28.39 -4.41 -9.16
C ILE A 743 28.66 -2.90 -9.22
N VAL A 744 29.93 -2.49 -9.11
CA VAL A 744 30.35 -1.08 -9.18
C VAL A 744 30.67 -0.60 -10.59
N ALA A 745 30.92 -1.54 -11.52
CA ALA A 745 31.03 -1.28 -12.95
C ALA A 745 30.75 -2.58 -13.74
N ALA A 746 30.36 -2.44 -15.00
CA ALA A 746 30.12 -3.56 -15.90
C ALA A 746 30.78 -3.33 -17.28
N GLY A 747 30.92 -4.40 -18.02
CA GLY A 747 31.34 -4.44 -19.42
C GLY A 747 30.84 -5.72 -20.07
N HIS A 748 30.99 -5.85 -21.37
CA HIS A 748 30.66 -7.07 -22.08
C HIS A 748 31.45 -7.14 -23.38
N LYS A 749 31.42 -8.30 -24.04
CA LYS A 749 32.12 -8.55 -25.29
C LYS A 749 31.21 -9.30 -26.26
N GLN A 750 30.61 -8.55 -27.17
CA GLN A 750 30.06 -9.10 -28.40
C GLN A 750 31.21 -9.67 -29.26
N SER A 751 31.03 -10.87 -29.83
CA SER A 751 32.03 -11.52 -30.69
C SER A 751 31.59 -11.58 -32.15
N PHE A 752 32.41 -11.02 -33.04
CA PHE A 752 32.19 -11.06 -34.49
C PHE A 752 32.32 -12.47 -35.06
N PHE A 753 33.36 -13.21 -34.67
CA PHE A 753 33.73 -14.44 -35.37
C PHE A 753 34.69 -15.24 -34.49
N LEU A 754 34.28 -16.43 -34.05
CA LEU A 754 35.07 -17.32 -33.20
C LEU A 754 36.04 -18.14 -34.06
N VAL A 755 37.29 -18.27 -33.60
CA VAL A 755 38.38 -18.89 -34.36
C VAL A 755 39.39 -19.63 -33.48
N ASP A 756 39.96 -20.70 -34.03
CA ASP A 756 41.00 -21.53 -33.40
C ASP A 756 42.38 -20.84 -33.37
N ILE A 757 42.56 -19.84 -32.50
CA ILE A 757 43.82 -19.07 -32.40
C ILE A 757 44.90 -19.84 -31.61
N LEU A 758 44.52 -20.48 -30.50
CA LEU A 758 45.45 -21.13 -29.58
C LEU A 758 45.06 -22.58 -29.32
N HIS A 759 46.03 -23.48 -29.44
CA HIS A 759 45.87 -24.86 -28.96
C HIS A 759 45.92 -24.85 -27.42
N TYR A 760 44.83 -25.27 -26.77
CA TYR A 760 44.62 -25.01 -25.34
C TYR A 760 45.13 -26.17 -24.47
N ARG A 761 46.17 -25.85 -23.68
CA ARG A 761 46.82 -26.77 -22.73
C ARG A 761 47.29 -28.06 -23.46
N ASP A 762 47.31 -29.21 -22.78
CA ASP A 762 47.70 -30.51 -23.37
C ASP A 762 46.49 -31.29 -23.94
N LEU A 763 45.34 -30.63 -24.21
CA LEU A 763 44.13 -31.30 -24.69
C LEU A 763 44.32 -31.84 -26.12
N PRO A 764 43.74 -33.00 -26.50
CA PRO A 764 43.82 -33.49 -27.87
C PRO A 764 42.98 -32.59 -28.79
N PRO A 765 43.59 -31.86 -29.75
CA PRO A 765 42.84 -31.01 -30.65
C PRO A 765 42.08 -31.86 -31.67
N SER A 766 40.84 -31.47 -31.96
CA SER A 766 40.25 -31.78 -33.26
C SER A 766 40.95 -30.96 -34.37
N GLY A 767 40.93 -31.50 -35.59
CA GLY A 767 41.40 -30.79 -36.78
C GLY A 767 42.84 -30.24 -36.74
N ALA A 768 42.97 -29.05 -37.30
CA ALA A 768 44.15 -28.19 -37.38
C ALA A 768 43.63 -26.74 -37.45
N PRO A 769 44.40 -25.72 -37.05
CA PRO A 769 43.85 -24.37 -36.88
C PRO A 769 43.57 -23.70 -38.23
N ASP A 770 42.30 -23.68 -38.61
CA ASP A 770 41.65 -22.92 -39.69
C ASP A 770 40.12 -23.04 -39.44
N GLU A 771 39.37 -21.94 -39.65
CA GLU A 771 37.90 -21.77 -39.46
C GLU A 771 37.06 -23.06 -39.24
N PRO A 772 36.64 -23.38 -37.99
CA PRO A 772 35.79 -24.53 -37.71
C PRO A 772 34.48 -24.53 -38.49
N CYS A 773 33.98 -25.74 -38.78
CA CYS A 773 32.63 -26.00 -39.29
C CYS A 773 32.22 -25.29 -40.60
N ASN A 774 33.18 -24.77 -41.38
CA ASN A 774 33.00 -23.88 -42.55
C ASN A 774 32.53 -22.44 -42.22
N GLY A 775 32.80 -21.95 -41.00
CA GLY A 775 32.40 -20.63 -40.55
C GLY A 775 33.01 -20.25 -39.20
N SER A 776 32.16 -19.90 -38.24
CA SER A 776 32.54 -19.44 -36.90
C SER A 776 32.43 -20.59 -35.89
N GLY A 777 33.34 -20.66 -34.93
CA GLY A 777 33.28 -21.66 -33.86
C GLY A 777 34.56 -21.76 -33.04
N ILE A 778 34.59 -22.73 -32.12
CA ILE A 778 35.80 -23.10 -31.39
C ILE A 778 35.92 -24.62 -31.41
N SER A 779 36.90 -25.13 -32.15
CA SER A 779 37.19 -26.56 -32.22
C SER A 779 37.58 -27.10 -30.84
N ARG A 780 37.25 -28.36 -30.58
CA ARG A 780 37.63 -29.05 -29.35
C ARG A 780 39.14 -29.00 -29.10
N GLY A 781 39.53 -28.57 -27.91
CA GLY A 781 40.92 -28.40 -27.49
C GLY A 781 41.59 -27.13 -28.04
N TRP A 782 40.84 -26.25 -28.70
CA TRP A 782 41.27 -24.94 -29.14
C TRP A 782 40.63 -23.83 -28.31
N ALA A 783 41.17 -22.63 -28.46
CA ALA A 783 40.69 -21.42 -27.83
C ALA A 783 40.76 -20.22 -28.77
N ASP A 784 39.74 -19.37 -28.66
CA ASP A 784 39.77 -18.01 -29.18
C ASP A 784 40.46 -17.09 -28.16
N VAL A 785 41.14 -16.04 -28.65
CA VAL A 785 42.09 -15.25 -27.87
C VAL A 785 41.94 -13.75 -28.12
N TYR A 786 41.46 -13.07 -27.09
CA TYR A 786 41.23 -11.62 -27.05
C TYR A 786 42.38 -10.94 -26.30
N GLY A 787 43.00 -9.93 -26.91
CA GLY A 787 44.09 -9.18 -26.28
C GLY A 787 43.60 -7.98 -25.48
N THR A 788 44.45 -7.45 -24.59
CA THR A 788 44.24 -6.22 -23.79
C THR A 788 44.00 -4.94 -24.59
N GLY A 789 44.07 -5.00 -25.92
CA GLY A 789 43.75 -3.93 -26.86
C GLY A 789 42.70 -4.29 -27.91
N THR A 790 41.98 -5.41 -27.73
CA THR A 790 40.79 -5.72 -28.53
C THR A 790 39.63 -4.84 -28.05
N GLN A 791 38.84 -4.27 -28.97
CA GLN A 791 37.68 -3.45 -28.62
C GLN A 791 36.67 -4.25 -27.78
N CYS A 792 36.17 -3.60 -26.72
CA CYS A 792 35.29 -4.16 -25.70
C CYS A 792 35.92 -5.24 -24.80
N GLN A 793 37.23 -5.47 -24.86
CA GLN A 793 37.92 -6.40 -23.94
C GLN A 793 38.34 -5.69 -22.64
N TRP A 794 37.37 -5.06 -21.97
CA TRP A 794 37.59 -4.20 -20.81
C TRP A 794 36.32 -3.94 -19.99
N VAL A 795 36.51 -3.39 -18.79
CA VAL A 795 35.46 -2.71 -18.00
C VAL A 795 35.81 -1.22 -17.92
N ASP A 796 34.81 -0.34 -18.09
CA ASP A 796 34.97 1.10 -17.90
C ASP A 796 34.94 1.43 -16.40
N VAL A 797 36.07 1.91 -15.88
CA VAL A 797 36.29 2.22 -14.46
C VAL A 797 36.57 3.71 -14.26
N THR A 798 36.08 4.58 -15.16
CA THR A 798 36.29 6.04 -15.13
C THR A 798 35.81 6.69 -13.83
N ASP A 799 34.67 6.23 -13.33
CA ASP A 799 33.97 6.81 -12.19
C ASP A 799 34.09 5.92 -10.92
N VAL A 800 34.86 4.82 -11.01
CA VAL A 800 35.12 3.86 -9.92
C VAL A 800 36.25 4.36 -9.01
N ALA A 801 36.04 4.28 -7.69
CA ALA A 801 37.03 4.72 -6.70
C ALA A 801 38.28 3.80 -6.69
N PRO A 802 39.50 4.32 -6.42
CA PRO A 802 40.67 3.48 -6.24
C PRO A 802 40.53 2.50 -5.07
N GLY A 803 40.82 1.22 -5.30
CA GLY A 803 40.56 0.13 -4.36
C GLY A 803 40.88 -1.25 -4.94
N ASP A 804 40.74 -2.28 -4.11
CA ASP A 804 40.82 -3.69 -4.50
C ASP A 804 39.41 -4.24 -4.73
N TYR A 805 39.20 -4.94 -5.85
CA TYR A 805 37.90 -5.42 -6.35
C TYR A 805 38.01 -6.86 -6.87
N LEU A 806 36.88 -7.51 -7.13
CA LEU A 806 36.81 -8.78 -7.87
C LEU A 806 36.26 -8.53 -9.27
N LEU A 807 37.04 -8.82 -10.31
CA LEU A 807 36.55 -8.89 -11.67
C LEU A 807 35.92 -10.27 -11.92
N GLU A 808 34.60 -10.29 -12.12
CA GLU A 808 33.84 -11.41 -12.63
C GLU A 808 33.87 -11.39 -14.17
N VAL A 809 34.26 -12.51 -14.77
CA VAL A 809 34.29 -12.72 -16.22
C VAL A 809 33.49 -13.98 -16.53
N MET A 810 32.48 -13.86 -17.39
CA MET A 810 31.60 -14.96 -17.81
C MET A 810 31.56 -15.06 -19.33
N VAL A 811 31.43 -16.28 -19.86
CA VAL A 811 31.15 -16.59 -21.26
C VAL A 811 29.81 -17.31 -21.33
N ASN A 812 29.02 -17.08 -22.39
CA ASN A 812 27.68 -17.66 -22.54
C ASN A 812 26.82 -17.52 -21.24
N PRO A 813 26.68 -16.28 -20.70
CA PRO A 813 26.15 -16.06 -19.35
C PRO A 813 24.67 -16.43 -19.19
N GLU A 814 23.92 -16.50 -20.30
CA GLU A 814 22.50 -16.86 -20.34
C GLU A 814 22.25 -18.27 -20.93
N GLY A 815 23.31 -19.09 -21.12
CA GLY A 815 23.18 -20.47 -21.62
C GLY A 815 22.81 -20.62 -23.11
N ALA A 816 22.69 -19.53 -23.87
CA ALA A 816 22.28 -19.50 -25.28
C ALA A 816 23.18 -20.28 -26.28
N ILE A 817 24.34 -20.77 -25.85
CA ILE A 817 25.12 -21.81 -26.54
C ILE A 817 24.98 -23.11 -25.75
N ALA A 818 24.56 -24.20 -26.41
CA ALA A 818 24.47 -25.52 -25.79
C ALA A 818 25.86 -26.06 -25.39
N GLU A 819 26.04 -26.41 -24.12
CA GLU A 819 27.32 -26.83 -23.53
C GLU A 819 27.14 -27.93 -22.47
N SER A 820 28.13 -28.82 -22.36
CA SER A 820 28.10 -29.97 -21.44
C SER A 820 28.44 -29.66 -19.97
N ASP A 821 28.87 -28.43 -19.64
CA ASP A 821 29.09 -27.96 -18.25
C ASP A 821 29.06 -26.42 -18.13
N LEU A 822 27.87 -25.82 -18.17
CA LEU A 822 27.69 -24.38 -17.94
C LEU A 822 28.18 -23.88 -16.56
N THR A 823 28.49 -24.78 -15.60
CA THR A 823 28.90 -24.39 -14.25
C THR A 823 30.33 -23.82 -14.17
N ASN A 824 31.13 -24.04 -15.22
CA ASN A 824 32.53 -23.64 -15.28
C ASN A 824 32.79 -22.33 -16.06
N ASN A 825 31.76 -21.82 -16.75
CA ASN A 825 31.76 -20.63 -17.62
C ASN A 825 32.13 -19.28 -16.94
N ARG A 826 32.46 -19.29 -15.64
CA ARG A 826 32.64 -18.10 -14.80
C ARG A 826 33.94 -18.14 -14.00
N VAL A 827 34.71 -17.05 -14.07
CA VAL A 827 35.91 -16.85 -13.22
C VAL A 827 35.84 -15.55 -12.42
N LEU A 828 36.41 -15.57 -11.21
CA LEU A 828 36.56 -14.42 -10.33
C LEU A 828 38.05 -14.10 -10.14
N VAL A 829 38.45 -12.87 -10.45
CA VAL A 829 39.86 -12.43 -10.48
C VAL A 829 40.05 -11.20 -9.59
N PRO A 830 40.90 -11.24 -8.56
CA PRO A 830 41.26 -10.06 -7.78
C PRO A 830 42.02 -9.03 -8.61
N VAL A 831 41.51 -7.80 -8.67
CA VAL A 831 42.08 -6.67 -9.41
C VAL A 831 42.20 -5.42 -8.54
N THR A 832 43.19 -4.58 -8.78
CA THR A 832 43.35 -3.27 -8.13
C THR A 832 43.11 -2.14 -9.13
N VAL A 833 42.28 -1.16 -8.77
CA VAL A 833 42.04 0.09 -9.50
C VAL A 833 42.79 1.23 -8.79
N ASP A 834 43.60 2.01 -9.52
CA ASP A 834 44.67 2.87 -8.95
C ASP A 834 44.40 4.39 -8.88
#